data_AF-B3T4E1-F1
#
_entry.id   AF-B3T4E1-F1
#
_cell.length_a   1.000
_cell.length_b   1.000
_cell.length_c   1.000
_cell.angle_alpha   90.00
_cell.angle_beta   90.00
_cell.angle_gamma   90.00
#
_symmetry.space_group_name_H-M   'P 1'
#
loop_
_entity.id
_entity.type
_entity.pdbx_description
1 polymer ?
#
loop_
_entity_poly.entity_id
_entity_poly.type
_entity_poly.pdbx_seq_one_letter_code
_entity_poly.pdbx_strand_id
1 'polypeptide(L)'
;MIPGEYLTSDGIIVANQNKKTIKLKVANTGDRPIQVGSHTHFSETNRALEFDREKALGYHLNIPSGTSIRFEPGDTKHVEVVEFGGTKTIFGFSGLVNGDLESKKQDAIKNIHEKGFKSVSENVEEESNALEIPRRRYVDLFGPTTGDKVKLADTDLVMEVEKDLIKYGDELVFGGGKSARDGLGQASGVLRENSADLVITNAMIIDPTLGIIKADIGIRDGKILGVGNAGNPNVMDDVDIVVSSNTEIISGEHTICTPGTIDSHIHFISPQQAIDAICNGTTTMIGGGTGPADGTNATTCTPGEFNIHRMIEAVEEFPLNFGFLCKGNDSKEEALLEQVKAGACGLKLHEDWGTTPATINSALNVADKTDTQVAIHTDTLNECGYVDDTINAINGRVIHTYHTEGAGGGHAPDIMKIAGEPNILPSSTNPTRPFTINTLEEHLDMMMVCHHLNPSVPEDISFAESRIRAETIAAEDVLHDIGAISMMSSDSQAMGRVGEVTTRNWQTADKMKKMKGSLPEDSAENDNYRIKRYISKITINPAITHGISEYVGSLEPGKIADIVVWTPQFFGIKPKLIIKGGFIAYSLMGDPNASIPTTEPVYYRPMFGALGKAKKTTSVTFTSQLALDNGLEEKLKIEKKLLPVKNCRNIGKKDMMYNDATPKIEIDPETYEVKVNGKIATVDPAKDVSLSRLYCLF
;
A
#
# COMPACT_ATOMS: atom_id res chain seq x y z
N MET A 1 -2.12 26.29 -4.63
CA MET A 1 -1.63 24.90 -4.76
C MET A 1 -2.80 24.03 -5.13
N ILE A 2 -2.63 23.10 -6.08
CA ILE A 2 -3.68 22.20 -6.58
C ILE A 2 -3.39 20.81 -6.02
N PRO A 3 -4.25 20.24 -5.16
CA PRO A 3 -4.02 18.91 -4.62
C PRO A 3 -4.03 17.84 -5.72
N GLY A 4 -3.03 16.95 -5.72
CA GLY A 4 -2.97 15.85 -6.71
C GLY A 4 -2.52 16.29 -8.11
N GLU A 5 -1.94 17.49 -8.26
CA GLU A 5 -1.56 18.05 -9.57
C GLU A 5 -0.58 17.16 -10.35
N TYR A 6 -0.84 16.99 -11.64
CA TYR A 6 0.09 16.37 -12.58
C TYR A 6 1.02 17.41 -13.19
N LEU A 7 2.32 17.23 -12.97
CA LEU A 7 3.38 18.01 -13.58
C LEU A 7 3.96 17.17 -14.73
N THR A 8 3.33 17.30 -15.89
CA THR A 8 3.69 16.57 -17.11
C THR A 8 4.71 17.35 -17.91
N SER A 9 5.71 16.67 -18.47
CA SER A 9 6.61 17.28 -19.45
C SER A 9 5.90 17.48 -20.81
N ASP A 10 6.38 18.42 -21.61
CA ASP A 10 6.01 18.49 -23.02
C ASP A 10 6.68 17.34 -23.78
N GLY A 11 5.96 16.73 -24.71
CA GLY A 11 6.53 15.65 -25.52
C GLY A 11 5.50 14.79 -26.21
N ILE A 12 5.99 13.74 -26.85
CA ILE A 12 5.22 12.73 -27.58
C ILE A 12 5.54 11.37 -27.00
N ILE A 13 4.51 10.57 -26.74
CA ILE A 13 4.62 9.14 -26.48
C ILE A 13 4.50 8.43 -27.82
N VAL A 14 5.48 7.58 -28.11
CA VAL A 14 5.53 6.82 -29.36
C VAL A 14 5.07 5.38 -29.06
N ALA A 15 3.85 5.06 -29.48
CA ALA A 15 3.17 3.78 -29.29
C ALA A 15 3.26 2.91 -30.55
N ASN A 16 3.01 1.60 -30.40
CA ASN A 16 2.98 0.61 -31.50
C ASN A 16 4.25 0.62 -32.39
N GLN A 17 5.41 0.84 -31.78
CA GLN A 17 6.68 0.91 -32.51
C GLN A 17 7.04 -0.43 -33.17
N ASN A 18 7.71 -0.36 -34.31
CA ASN A 18 8.22 -1.51 -35.07
C ASN A 18 7.14 -2.48 -35.56
N LYS A 19 5.87 -2.04 -35.60
CA LYS A 19 4.74 -2.77 -36.16
C LYS A 19 4.43 -2.26 -37.56
N LYS A 20 4.02 -3.16 -38.46
CA LYS A 20 3.52 -2.79 -39.79
C LYS A 20 2.23 -2.00 -39.71
N THR A 21 2.11 -0.99 -40.56
CA THR A 21 0.89 -0.16 -40.69
C THR A 21 0.41 -0.11 -42.13
N ILE A 22 -0.90 0.00 -42.32
CA ILE A 22 -1.51 0.24 -43.63
C ILE A 22 -2.60 1.32 -43.52
N LYS A 23 -2.78 2.09 -44.60
CA LYS A 23 -3.85 3.11 -44.69
C LYS A 23 -4.99 2.60 -45.58
N LEU A 24 -6.20 2.59 -45.05
CA LEU A 24 -7.39 2.06 -45.70
C LEU A 24 -8.43 3.15 -45.89
N LYS A 25 -9.12 3.15 -47.04
CA LYS A 25 -10.29 4.01 -47.26
C LYS A 25 -11.56 3.24 -46.92
N VAL A 26 -12.19 3.62 -45.82
CA VAL A 26 -13.31 2.89 -45.23
C VAL A 26 -14.61 3.66 -45.42
N ALA A 27 -15.58 3.05 -46.10
CA ALA A 27 -16.90 3.62 -46.34
C ALA A 27 -17.99 2.86 -45.55
N ASN A 28 -18.88 3.58 -44.86
CA ASN A 28 -20.06 2.97 -44.26
C ASN A 28 -21.21 2.94 -45.27
N THR A 29 -21.45 1.76 -45.85
CA THR A 29 -22.56 1.53 -46.80
C THR A 29 -23.88 1.16 -46.13
N GLY A 30 -23.90 1.12 -44.79
CA GLY A 30 -25.07 0.83 -43.99
C GLY A 30 -25.97 2.05 -43.74
N ASP A 31 -27.08 1.79 -43.04
CA ASP A 31 -28.12 2.77 -42.69
C ASP A 31 -28.01 3.29 -41.25
N ARG A 32 -27.00 2.84 -40.50
CA ARG A 32 -26.76 3.19 -39.09
C ARG A 32 -25.29 3.53 -38.84
N PRO A 33 -25.01 4.32 -37.80
CA PRO A 33 -23.63 4.60 -37.41
C PRO A 33 -22.90 3.33 -36.97
N ILE A 34 -21.62 3.25 -37.31
CA ILE A 34 -20.72 2.17 -36.92
C ILE A 34 -19.52 2.80 -36.21
N GLN A 35 -19.17 2.27 -35.04
CA GLN A 35 -18.04 2.76 -34.26
C GLN A 35 -17.12 1.59 -33.92
N VAL A 36 -15.83 1.73 -34.25
CA VAL A 36 -14.83 0.67 -34.16
C VAL A 36 -13.79 1.06 -33.11
N GLY A 37 -13.63 0.23 -32.09
CA GLY A 37 -12.65 0.43 -31.02
C GLY A 37 -11.23 0.06 -31.44
N SER A 38 -10.24 0.67 -30.78
CA SER A 38 -8.82 0.63 -31.14
C SER A 38 -8.27 -0.76 -31.43
N HIS A 39 -8.61 -1.76 -30.61
CA HIS A 39 -8.06 -3.11 -30.72
C HIS A 39 -8.91 -4.06 -31.58
N THR A 40 -10.03 -3.60 -32.14
CA THR A 40 -10.92 -4.48 -32.90
C THR A 40 -10.21 -5.01 -34.14
N HIS A 41 -10.18 -6.33 -34.35
CA HIS A 41 -9.63 -6.92 -35.57
C HIS A 41 -10.36 -6.34 -36.78
N PHE A 42 -9.65 -5.53 -37.56
CA PHE A 42 -10.27 -4.57 -38.47
C PHE A 42 -11.01 -5.28 -39.60
N SER A 43 -10.44 -6.37 -40.12
CA SER A 43 -11.10 -7.24 -41.10
C SER A 43 -12.42 -7.86 -40.61
N GLU A 44 -12.67 -7.92 -39.30
CA GLU A 44 -13.90 -8.48 -38.71
C GLU A 44 -14.90 -7.42 -38.23
N THR A 45 -14.62 -6.15 -38.50
CA THR A 45 -15.58 -5.06 -38.29
C THR A 45 -16.84 -5.25 -39.13
N ASN A 46 -17.92 -4.57 -38.72
CA ASN A 46 -19.27 -4.73 -39.29
C ASN A 46 -19.27 -4.88 -40.82
N ARG A 47 -20.00 -5.89 -41.32
CA ARG A 47 -20.11 -6.25 -42.73
C ARG A 47 -20.52 -5.10 -43.67
N ALA A 48 -21.15 -4.05 -43.16
CA ALA A 48 -21.57 -2.87 -43.93
C ALA A 48 -20.44 -1.86 -44.18
N LEU A 49 -19.30 -1.96 -43.48
CA LEU A 49 -18.10 -1.21 -43.81
C LEU A 49 -17.44 -1.84 -45.04
N GLU A 50 -17.19 -1.03 -46.06
CA GLU A 50 -16.53 -1.42 -47.31
C GLU A 50 -15.10 -0.86 -47.33
N PHE A 51 -14.12 -1.75 -47.44
CA PHE A 51 -12.67 -1.48 -47.53
C PHE A 51 -11.93 -2.78 -47.92
N ASP A 52 -10.61 -2.75 -48.11
CA ASP A 52 -9.80 -3.95 -48.35
C ASP A 52 -9.62 -4.82 -47.09
N ARG A 53 -10.51 -5.82 -46.94
CA ARG A 53 -10.51 -6.72 -45.78
C ARG A 53 -9.37 -7.73 -45.79
N GLU A 54 -8.99 -8.22 -46.95
CA GLU A 54 -7.90 -9.19 -47.06
C GLU A 54 -6.59 -8.58 -46.57
N LYS A 55 -6.32 -7.32 -46.90
CA LYS A 55 -5.16 -6.60 -46.38
C LYS A 55 -5.28 -6.24 -44.91
N ALA A 56 -6.49 -6.01 -44.40
CA ALA A 56 -6.75 -5.71 -43.00
C ALA A 56 -6.70 -6.93 -42.05
N LEU A 57 -6.48 -8.14 -42.57
CA LEU A 57 -6.34 -9.36 -41.76
C LEU A 57 -5.11 -9.26 -40.85
N GLY A 58 -5.32 -9.42 -39.54
CA GLY A 58 -4.26 -9.28 -38.54
C GLY A 58 -3.98 -7.85 -38.10
N TYR A 59 -4.81 -6.87 -38.49
CA TYR A 59 -4.64 -5.47 -38.13
C TYR A 59 -5.77 -4.95 -37.23
N HIS A 60 -5.49 -3.91 -36.45
CA HIS A 60 -6.44 -3.12 -35.68
C HIS A 60 -6.16 -1.62 -35.84
N LEU A 61 -7.04 -0.72 -35.38
CA LEU A 61 -6.85 0.73 -35.58
C LEU A 61 -5.57 1.22 -34.87
N ASN A 62 -4.73 1.99 -35.58
CA ASN A 62 -3.54 2.63 -35.01
C ASN A 62 -3.93 3.94 -34.31
N ILE A 63 -4.66 3.83 -33.20
CA ILE A 63 -5.15 4.95 -32.38
C ILE A 63 -4.93 4.64 -30.89
N PRO A 64 -4.94 5.63 -29.99
CA PRO A 64 -4.71 5.38 -28.57
C PRO A 64 -5.64 4.30 -28.00
N SER A 65 -5.11 3.44 -27.12
CA SER A 65 -5.90 2.36 -26.52
C SER A 65 -7.17 2.87 -25.86
N GLY A 66 -8.23 2.06 -25.90
CA GLY A 66 -9.56 2.43 -25.40
C GLY A 66 -10.35 3.46 -26.23
N THR A 67 -9.77 4.07 -27.28
CA THR A 67 -10.48 5.01 -28.16
C THR A 67 -11.14 4.32 -29.35
N SER A 68 -11.85 5.07 -30.19
CA SER A 68 -12.58 4.51 -31.33
C SER A 68 -12.77 5.52 -32.47
N ILE A 69 -12.99 5.02 -33.68
CA ILE A 69 -13.39 5.83 -34.85
C ILE A 69 -14.85 5.54 -35.17
N ARG A 70 -15.62 6.60 -35.36
CA ARG A 70 -17.04 6.56 -35.71
C ARG A 70 -17.24 6.86 -37.20
N PHE A 71 -18.10 6.10 -37.85
CA PHE A 71 -18.52 6.24 -39.24
C PHE A 71 -20.04 6.43 -39.28
N GLU A 72 -20.49 7.60 -39.69
CA GLU A 72 -21.92 7.83 -39.92
C GLU A 72 -22.40 7.12 -41.21
N PRO A 73 -23.70 6.89 -41.41
CA PRO A 73 -24.22 6.35 -42.67
C PRO A 73 -23.76 7.17 -43.89
N GLY A 74 -23.16 6.51 -44.89
CA GLY A 74 -22.62 7.16 -46.09
C GLY A 74 -21.26 7.85 -45.90
N ASP A 75 -20.72 7.87 -44.68
CA ASP A 75 -19.43 8.47 -44.36
C ASP A 75 -18.28 7.65 -44.96
N THR A 76 -17.18 8.31 -45.33
CA THR A 76 -15.97 7.67 -45.85
C THR A 76 -14.74 8.34 -45.26
N LYS A 77 -13.86 7.56 -44.62
CA LYS A 77 -12.64 8.08 -43.97
C LYS A 77 -11.42 7.27 -44.37
N HIS A 78 -10.26 7.90 -44.36
CA HIS A 78 -9.01 7.18 -44.31
C HIS A 78 -8.68 6.86 -42.86
N VAL A 79 -8.32 5.61 -42.60
CA VAL A 79 -7.86 5.16 -41.29
C VAL A 79 -6.53 4.46 -41.45
N GLU A 80 -5.67 4.61 -40.45
CA GLU A 80 -4.46 3.81 -40.33
C GLU A 80 -4.74 2.65 -39.38
N VAL A 81 -4.31 1.45 -39.79
CA VAL A 81 -4.38 0.24 -38.97
C VAL A 81 -2.97 -0.32 -38.81
N VAL A 82 -2.72 -0.94 -37.67
CA VAL A 82 -1.44 -1.52 -37.26
C VAL A 82 -1.61 -3.01 -36.96
N GLU A 83 -0.59 -3.81 -37.26
CA GLU A 83 -0.65 -5.26 -37.02
C GLU A 83 -0.76 -5.60 -35.53
N PHE A 84 -1.45 -6.69 -35.21
CA PHE A 84 -1.45 -7.24 -33.85
C PHE A 84 -0.05 -7.70 -33.43
N GLY A 85 0.21 -7.62 -32.12
CA GLY A 85 1.37 -8.23 -31.50
C GLY A 85 1.13 -9.70 -31.13
N GLY A 86 1.98 -10.22 -30.24
CA GLY A 86 1.84 -11.55 -29.65
C GLY A 86 1.95 -12.67 -30.67
N THR A 87 1.21 -13.76 -30.44
CA THR A 87 1.21 -14.94 -31.32
C THR A 87 0.37 -14.77 -32.58
N LYS A 88 -0.37 -13.66 -32.73
CA LYS A 88 -1.34 -13.41 -33.80
C LYS A 88 -2.40 -14.52 -33.91
N THR A 89 -2.83 -15.05 -32.77
CA THR A 89 -3.93 -16.02 -32.68
C THR A 89 -5.24 -15.30 -32.40
N ILE A 90 -6.14 -15.25 -33.39
CA ILE A 90 -7.31 -14.36 -33.36
C ILE A 90 -8.58 -15.17 -33.11
N PHE A 91 -9.31 -14.82 -32.05
CA PHE A 91 -10.59 -15.40 -31.69
C PHE A 91 -11.66 -14.31 -31.47
N GLY A 92 -12.93 -14.69 -31.57
CA GLY A 92 -14.06 -13.82 -31.26
C GLY A 92 -14.63 -13.09 -32.48
N PHE A 93 -15.04 -11.84 -32.29
CA PHE A 93 -15.59 -10.96 -33.33
C PHE A 93 -16.75 -11.58 -34.14
N SER A 94 -16.55 -11.78 -35.46
CA SER A 94 -17.49 -12.39 -36.40
C SER A 94 -17.11 -13.85 -36.73
N GLY A 95 -16.06 -14.36 -36.08
CA GLY A 95 -15.50 -15.69 -36.29
C GLY A 95 -15.03 -15.91 -37.72
N LEU A 96 -14.33 -14.93 -38.32
CA LEU A 96 -13.74 -15.10 -39.65
C LEU A 96 -12.43 -15.89 -39.57
N VAL A 97 -11.57 -15.60 -38.59
CA VAL A 97 -10.27 -16.28 -38.40
C VAL A 97 -10.38 -17.48 -37.45
N ASN A 98 -10.73 -17.25 -36.17
CA ASN A 98 -10.87 -18.27 -35.12
C ASN A 98 -9.68 -19.25 -35.03
N GLY A 99 -8.47 -18.71 -34.84
CA GLY A 99 -7.26 -19.48 -34.66
C GLY A 99 -6.01 -18.69 -35.03
N ASP A 100 -4.91 -19.41 -35.22
CA ASP A 100 -3.65 -18.86 -35.71
C ASP A 100 -3.86 -18.21 -37.09
N LEU A 101 -3.52 -16.93 -37.22
CA LEU A 101 -3.85 -16.12 -38.39
C LEU A 101 -3.24 -16.70 -39.68
N GLU A 102 -1.99 -17.15 -39.63
CA GLU A 102 -1.29 -17.65 -40.82
C GLU A 102 -1.95 -18.94 -41.35
N SER A 103 -2.24 -19.90 -40.47
CA SER A 103 -2.91 -21.14 -40.84
C SER A 103 -4.37 -20.94 -41.26
N LYS A 104 -5.06 -19.91 -40.74
CA LYS A 104 -6.47 -19.62 -41.02
C LYS A 104 -6.73 -18.57 -42.08
N LYS A 105 -5.69 -17.96 -42.66
CA LYS A 105 -5.83 -16.85 -43.61
C LYS A 105 -6.76 -17.16 -44.78
N GLN A 106 -6.60 -18.32 -45.42
CA GLN A 106 -7.43 -18.72 -46.57
C GLN A 106 -8.88 -18.99 -46.19
N ASP A 107 -9.11 -19.62 -45.03
CA ASP A 107 -10.45 -19.82 -44.47
C ASP A 107 -11.11 -18.48 -44.19
N ALA A 108 -10.37 -17.51 -43.64
CA ALA A 108 -10.86 -16.17 -43.33
C ALA A 108 -11.27 -15.40 -44.60
N ILE A 109 -10.45 -15.43 -45.66
CA ILE A 109 -10.77 -14.82 -46.97
C ILE A 109 -12.06 -15.42 -47.55
N LYS A 110 -12.18 -16.76 -47.52
CA LYS A 110 -13.40 -17.44 -47.94
C LYS A 110 -14.61 -17.00 -47.11
N ASN A 111 -14.46 -16.94 -45.79
CA ASN A 111 -15.53 -16.54 -44.87
C ASN A 111 -15.99 -15.09 -45.07
N ILE A 112 -15.09 -14.16 -45.44
CA ILE A 112 -15.42 -12.76 -45.77
C ILE A 112 -16.48 -12.74 -46.88
N HIS A 113 -16.24 -13.47 -47.97
CA HIS A 113 -17.16 -13.54 -49.10
C HIS A 113 -18.46 -14.29 -48.76
N GLU A 114 -18.36 -15.48 -48.17
CA GLU A 114 -19.52 -16.33 -47.87
C GLU A 114 -20.49 -15.69 -46.86
N LYS A 115 -19.96 -14.93 -45.88
CA LYS A 115 -20.78 -14.25 -44.87
C LYS A 115 -21.21 -12.83 -45.29
N GLY A 116 -20.87 -12.40 -46.51
CA GLY A 116 -21.32 -11.14 -47.09
C GLY A 116 -20.71 -9.88 -46.47
N PHE A 117 -19.44 -9.94 -46.08
CA PHE A 117 -18.68 -8.76 -45.65
C PHE A 117 -18.28 -7.94 -46.88
N LYS A 118 -18.64 -6.65 -46.90
CA LYS A 118 -18.28 -5.74 -47.99
C LYS A 118 -16.77 -5.59 -48.05
N SER A 119 -16.19 -5.88 -49.21
CA SER A 119 -14.75 -5.79 -49.45
C SER A 119 -14.49 -5.25 -50.84
N VAL A 120 -13.47 -4.41 -50.96
CA VAL A 120 -12.95 -3.86 -52.23
C VAL A 120 -11.45 -4.12 -52.30
N SER A 121 -10.87 -4.20 -53.49
CA SER A 121 -9.42 -4.27 -53.62
C SER A 121 -8.86 -2.86 -53.73
N GLU A 122 -7.91 -2.51 -52.87
CA GLU A 122 -7.27 -1.20 -52.84
C GLU A 122 -5.76 -1.35 -53.10
N ASN A 123 -5.15 -0.36 -53.76
CA ASN A 123 -3.70 -0.28 -53.80
C ASN A 123 -3.22 0.35 -52.48
N VAL A 124 -2.77 -0.50 -51.56
CA VAL A 124 -2.37 -0.16 -50.20
C VAL A 124 -0.92 -0.55 -50.04
N GLU A 125 -0.11 0.40 -49.58
CA GLU A 125 1.31 0.20 -49.27
C GLU A 125 1.47 -0.12 -47.77
N GLU A 126 2.34 -1.09 -47.46
CA GLU A 126 2.77 -1.35 -46.08
C GLU A 126 3.83 -0.32 -45.67
N GLU A 127 3.53 0.41 -44.61
CA GLU A 127 4.43 1.36 -43.94
C GLU A 127 4.84 0.79 -42.57
N SER A 128 5.67 1.52 -41.82
CA SER A 128 6.02 1.17 -40.43
C SER A 128 5.94 2.43 -39.57
N ASN A 129 4.75 3.03 -39.54
CA ASN A 129 4.50 4.25 -38.77
C ASN A 129 4.25 3.89 -37.32
N ALA A 130 4.92 4.60 -36.41
CA ALA A 130 4.56 4.56 -35.01
C ALA A 130 3.39 5.52 -34.73
N LEU A 131 2.60 5.21 -33.70
CA LEU A 131 1.55 6.11 -33.23
C LEU A 131 2.14 7.17 -32.32
N GLU A 132 2.07 8.43 -32.74
CA GLU A 132 2.46 9.57 -31.93
C GLU A 132 1.27 10.09 -31.11
N ILE A 133 1.38 10.00 -29.79
CA ILE A 133 0.37 10.49 -28.84
C ILE A 133 0.97 11.68 -28.09
N PRO A 134 0.36 12.89 -28.16
CA PRO A 134 0.81 13.99 -27.30
C PRO A 134 0.82 13.56 -25.84
N ARG A 135 1.92 13.80 -25.12
CA ARG A 135 2.13 13.27 -23.76
C ARG A 135 0.98 13.65 -22.82
N ARG A 136 0.49 14.88 -22.91
CA ARG A 136 -0.68 15.31 -22.15
C ARG A 136 -1.91 14.45 -22.40
N ARG A 137 -2.16 14.10 -23.67
CA ARG A 137 -3.28 13.24 -24.06
C ARG A 137 -3.11 11.82 -23.53
N TYR A 138 -1.89 11.29 -23.51
CA TYR A 138 -1.60 10.00 -22.89
C TYR A 138 -1.96 10.02 -21.40
N VAL A 139 -1.48 11.04 -20.68
CA VAL A 139 -1.75 11.20 -19.26
C VAL A 139 -3.24 11.34 -18.99
N ASP A 140 -3.99 12.09 -19.81
CA ASP A 140 -5.45 12.22 -19.68
C ASP A 140 -6.22 10.90 -19.89
N LEU A 141 -5.63 9.92 -20.58
CA LEU A 141 -6.27 8.63 -20.89
C LEU A 141 -5.89 7.54 -19.88
N PHE A 142 -4.61 7.46 -19.52
CA PHE A 142 -4.04 6.31 -18.81
C PHE A 142 -3.38 6.72 -17.49
N GLY A 143 -3.38 8.00 -17.14
CA GLY A 143 -2.61 8.55 -16.04
C GLY A 143 -1.11 8.74 -16.35
N PRO A 144 -0.34 9.33 -15.43
CA PRO A 144 1.08 9.62 -15.57
C PRO A 144 1.93 8.40 -15.97
N THR A 145 3.03 8.63 -16.70
CA THR A 145 4.02 7.61 -17.10
C THR A 145 5.44 8.11 -16.83
N THR A 146 6.46 7.31 -17.18
CA THR A 146 7.89 7.52 -16.85
C THR A 146 8.34 8.98 -17.04
N GLY A 147 8.76 9.64 -15.97
CA GLY A 147 9.22 11.03 -15.95
C GLY A 147 8.13 12.08 -15.68
N ASP A 148 6.85 11.71 -15.74
CA ASP A 148 5.77 12.56 -15.25
C ASP A 148 5.76 12.57 -13.72
N LYS A 149 5.36 13.70 -13.16
CA LYS A 149 5.34 13.90 -11.71
C LYS A 149 3.94 14.18 -11.20
N VAL A 150 3.70 13.82 -9.95
CA VAL A 150 2.42 13.99 -9.26
C VAL A 150 2.65 14.57 -7.89
N LYS A 151 1.96 15.67 -7.58
CA LYS A 151 1.91 16.22 -6.23
C LYS A 151 1.05 15.33 -5.34
N LEU A 152 1.56 14.93 -4.17
CA LEU A 152 0.83 14.04 -3.26
C LEU A 152 -0.17 14.84 -2.43
N ALA A 153 -1.45 14.78 -2.78
CA ALA A 153 -2.52 15.54 -2.14
C ALA A 153 -2.13 17.04 -2.02
N ASP A 154 -2.35 17.66 -0.86
CA ASP A 154 -2.00 19.04 -0.54
C ASP A 154 -0.62 19.20 0.14
N THR A 155 0.21 18.15 0.16
CA THR A 155 1.61 18.21 0.63
C THR A 155 2.50 18.89 -0.41
N ASP A 156 3.72 19.29 -0.08
CA ASP A 156 4.74 19.72 -1.05
C ASP A 156 5.56 18.56 -1.64
N LEU A 157 5.20 17.31 -1.34
CA LEU A 157 5.85 16.12 -1.88
C LEU A 157 5.41 15.90 -3.34
N VAL A 158 6.39 15.61 -4.19
CA VAL A 158 6.25 15.37 -5.62
C VAL A 158 6.88 14.03 -5.94
N MET A 159 6.04 13.05 -6.29
CA MET A 159 6.52 11.77 -6.84
C MET A 159 6.81 11.92 -8.32
N GLU A 160 7.83 11.23 -8.82
CA GLU A 160 8.09 11.02 -10.25
C GLU A 160 7.96 9.54 -10.58
N VAL A 161 7.27 9.20 -11.66
CA VAL A 161 7.20 7.81 -12.14
C VAL A 161 8.57 7.41 -12.68
N GLU A 162 9.25 6.48 -12.00
CA GLU A 162 10.61 6.03 -12.31
C GLU A 162 10.63 5.09 -13.52
N LYS A 163 9.56 4.31 -13.69
CA LYS A 163 9.43 3.32 -14.77
C LYS A 163 7.98 3.00 -15.07
N ASP A 164 7.65 2.84 -16.35
CA ASP A 164 6.40 2.27 -16.82
C ASP A 164 6.66 0.86 -17.35
N LEU A 165 5.89 -0.10 -16.85
CA LEU A 165 5.96 -1.51 -17.25
C LEU A 165 4.96 -1.82 -18.37
N ILE A 166 4.04 -0.92 -18.67
CA ILE A 166 2.99 -1.10 -19.68
C ILE A 166 3.54 -0.78 -21.07
N LYS A 167 3.07 -1.52 -22.08
CA LYS A 167 3.43 -1.27 -23.49
C LYS A 167 2.55 -0.19 -24.11
N TYR A 168 3.18 0.87 -24.59
CA TYR A 168 2.46 1.99 -25.20
C TYR A 168 1.68 1.57 -26.45
N GLY A 169 0.37 1.80 -26.42
CA GLY A 169 -0.59 1.42 -27.47
C GLY A 169 -1.43 0.20 -27.13
N ASP A 170 -0.95 -0.66 -26.22
CA ASP A 170 -1.61 -1.89 -25.76
C ASP A 170 -2.16 -1.74 -24.33
N GLU A 171 -2.34 -0.51 -23.81
CA GLU A 171 -2.86 -0.29 -22.46
C GLU A 171 -4.19 -1.00 -22.25
N LEU A 172 -4.32 -1.77 -21.17
CA LEU A 172 -5.55 -2.48 -20.87
C LEU A 172 -6.55 -1.51 -20.22
N VAL A 173 -7.66 -1.25 -20.91
CA VAL A 173 -8.69 -0.31 -20.44
C VAL A 173 -10.07 -0.95 -20.56
N PHE A 174 -10.79 -0.95 -19.45
CA PHE A 174 -12.15 -1.48 -19.37
C PHE A 174 -13.21 -0.43 -19.75
N GLY A 175 -14.25 -0.89 -20.48
CA GLY A 175 -15.42 -0.10 -20.84
C GLY A 175 -15.98 -0.41 -22.23
N GLY A 176 -17.12 0.19 -22.54
CA GLY A 176 -17.79 0.05 -23.84
C GLY A 176 -16.87 0.46 -24.99
N GLY A 177 -16.56 -0.49 -25.88
CA GLY A 177 -15.72 -0.26 -27.05
C GLY A 177 -14.21 -0.19 -26.79
N LYS A 178 -13.74 -0.49 -25.57
CA LYS A 178 -12.31 -0.40 -25.20
C LYS A 178 -11.52 -1.69 -25.44
N SER A 179 -10.29 -1.77 -24.91
CA SER A 179 -9.32 -2.86 -25.16
C SER A 179 -9.58 -4.11 -24.33
N ALA A 180 -10.09 -4.03 -23.09
CA ALA A 180 -10.38 -5.19 -22.25
C ALA A 180 -11.70 -5.90 -22.64
N ARG A 181 -11.72 -6.55 -23.81
CA ARG A 181 -12.87 -7.32 -24.34
C ARG A 181 -12.42 -8.63 -24.95
N ASP A 182 -13.35 -9.57 -25.11
CA ASP A 182 -13.11 -10.90 -25.70
C ASP A 182 -12.35 -10.82 -27.03
N GLY A 183 -11.30 -11.63 -27.16
CA GLY A 183 -10.42 -11.69 -28.33
C GLY A 183 -9.48 -10.49 -28.47
N LEU A 184 -9.63 -9.47 -27.62
CA LEU A 184 -8.80 -8.27 -27.53
C LEU A 184 -7.82 -8.41 -26.37
N GLY A 185 -7.76 -7.45 -25.45
CA GLY A 185 -7.00 -7.57 -24.21
C GLY A 185 -7.53 -8.65 -23.26
N GLN A 186 -8.74 -9.18 -23.46
CA GLN A 186 -9.21 -10.39 -22.77
C GLN A 186 -9.01 -11.61 -23.66
N ALA A 187 -8.14 -12.53 -23.23
CA ALA A 187 -7.83 -13.76 -23.94
C ALA A 187 -9.03 -14.74 -23.93
N SER A 188 -9.42 -15.19 -25.11
CA SER A 188 -10.50 -16.18 -25.29
C SER A 188 -10.01 -17.60 -25.01
N GLY A 189 -10.83 -18.40 -24.34
CA GLY A 189 -10.56 -19.83 -24.11
C GLY A 189 -9.47 -20.12 -23.06
N VAL A 190 -8.94 -19.10 -22.38
CA VAL A 190 -7.97 -19.27 -21.30
C VAL A 190 -8.68 -19.69 -20.02
N LEU A 191 -8.25 -20.81 -19.44
CA LEU A 191 -8.77 -21.31 -18.16
C LEU A 191 -8.31 -20.42 -17.00
N ARG A 192 -9.10 -20.41 -15.92
CA ARG A 192 -8.81 -19.64 -14.70
C ARG A 192 -7.40 -19.86 -14.16
N GLU A 193 -6.91 -21.11 -14.14
CA GLU A 193 -5.57 -21.45 -13.64
C GLU A 193 -4.43 -20.72 -14.38
N ASN A 194 -4.68 -20.25 -15.61
CA ASN A 194 -3.73 -19.54 -16.46
C ASN A 194 -4.06 -18.05 -16.63
N SER A 195 -4.91 -17.49 -15.77
CA SER A 195 -5.26 -16.05 -15.78
C SER A 195 -5.37 -15.48 -14.37
N ALA A 196 -5.41 -14.16 -14.27
CA ALA A 196 -5.68 -13.47 -13.01
C ALA A 196 -7.17 -13.59 -12.63
N ASP A 197 -7.48 -13.58 -11.33
CA ASP A 197 -8.86 -13.41 -10.83
C ASP A 197 -9.28 -11.94 -10.91
N LEU A 198 -8.33 -11.03 -10.71
CA LEU A 198 -8.54 -9.59 -10.70
C LEU A 198 -7.28 -8.89 -11.23
N VAL A 199 -7.46 -7.84 -12.03
CA VAL A 199 -6.38 -6.93 -12.44
C VAL A 199 -6.74 -5.49 -12.08
N ILE A 200 -5.80 -4.79 -11.44
CA ILE A 200 -5.85 -3.33 -11.31
C ILE A 200 -5.06 -2.74 -12.49
N THR A 201 -5.74 -2.05 -13.40
CA THR A 201 -5.12 -1.59 -14.65
C THR A 201 -4.47 -0.22 -14.51
N ASN A 202 -3.34 0.04 -15.18
CA ASN A 202 -2.73 1.38 -15.31
C ASN A 202 -2.49 2.11 -13.97
N ALA A 203 -2.13 1.40 -12.90
CA ALA A 203 -1.93 2.01 -11.60
C ALA A 203 -0.54 2.65 -11.49
N MET A 204 -0.46 3.87 -10.95
CA MET A 204 0.80 4.32 -10.34
C MET A 204 0.97 3.55 -9.04
N ILE A 205 2.19 3.12 -8.72
CA ILE A 205 2.50 2.32 -7.54
C ILE A 205 3.56 3.06 -6.74
N ILE A 206 3.31 3.21 -5.44
CA ILE A 206 4.34 3.61 -4.46
C ILE A 206 4.56 2.41 -3.55
N ASP A 207 5.71 1.78 -3.70
CA ASP A 207 6.08 0.60 -2.94
C ASP A 207 7.56 0.65 -2.57
N PRO A 208 7.93 0.24 -1.34
CA PRO A 208 9.32 0.32 -0.89
C PRO A 208 10.26 -0.60 -1.69
N THR A 209 9.78 -1.75 -2.18
CA THR A 209 10.60 -2.74 -2.89
C THR A 209 10.52 -2.58 -4.41
N LEU A 210 9.33 -2.29 -4.96
CA LEU A 210 9.14 -2.11 -6.40
C LEU A 210 9.54 -0.71 -6.89
N GLY A 211 9.57 0.29 -5.99
CA GLY A 211 9.85 1.68 -6.30
C GLY A 211 8.59 2.48 -6.64
N ILE A 212 8.76 3.57 -7.39
CA ILE A 212 7.65 4.40 -7.85
C ILE A 212 7.43 4.16 -9.34
N ILE A 213 6.50 3.25 -9.68
CA ILE A 213 6.33 2.73 -11.03
C ILE A 213 4.90 2.88 -11.55
N LYS A 214 4.70 2.65 -12.85
CA LYS A 214 3.40 2.51 -13.50
C LYS A 214 3.28 1.08 -14.03
N ALA A 215 2.21 0.38 -13.66
CA ALA A 215 2.00 -1.03 -14.04
C ALA A 215 0.55 -1.47 -13.85
N ASP A 216 0.22 -2.64 -14.38
CA ASP A 216 -0.94 -3.42 -13.99
C ASP A 216 -0.58 -4.33 -12.80
N ILE A 217 -1.53 -4.55 -11.89
CA ILE A 217 -1.36 -5.45 -10.73
C ILE A 217 -2.31 -6.63 -10.90
N GLY A 218 -1.75 -7.82 -11.13
CA GLY A 218 -2.50 -9.07 -11.23
C GLY A 218 -2.66 -9.74 -9.87
N ILE A 219 -3.84 -10.27 -9.61
CA ILE A 219 -4.18 -10.96 -8.36
C ILE A 219 -4.78 -12.33 -8.68
N ARG A 220 -4.37 -13.36 -7.92
CA ARG A 220 -4.94 -14.71 -8.00
C ARG A 220 -4.90 -15.37 -6.63
N ASP A 221 -5.99 -16.03 -6.25
CA ASP A 221 -6.13 -16.72 -4.96
C ASP A 221 -5.84 -15.80 -3.75
N GLY A 222 -6.27 -14.54 -3.86
CA GLY A 222 -6.08 -13.51 -2.84
C GLY A 222 -4.63 -13.04 -2.64
N LYS A 223 -3.72 -13.40 -3.56
CA LYS A 223 -2.31 -13.01 -3.55
C LYS A 223 -1.94 -12.20 -4.79
N ILE A 224 -0.88 -11.41 -4.68
CA ILE A 224 -0.28 -10.76 -5.84
C ILE A 224 0.25 -11.86 -6.76
N LEU A 225 -0.29 -11.92 -7.98
CA LEU A 225 0.18 -12.81 -9.04
C LEU A 225 1.41 -12.22 -9.73
N GLY A 226 1.38 -10.91 -10.00
CA GLY A 226 2.42 -10.20 -10.73
C GLY A 226 2.16 -8.69 -10.76
N VAL A 227 3.20 -7.91 -11.03
CA VAL A 227 3.14 -6.47 -11.32
C VAL A 227 3.88 -6.25 -12.63
N GLY A 228 3.18 -5.80 -13.67
CA GLY A 228 3.71 -5.78 -15.03
C GLY A 228 2.68 -5.32 -16.06
N ASN A 229 2.76 -5.86 -17.27
CA ASN A 229 1.83 -5.58 -18.37
C ASN A 229 0.75 -6.67 -18.44
N ALA A 230 -0.53 -6.32 -18.28
CA ALA A 230 -1.64 -7.25 -18.33
C ALA A 230 -2.37 -7.22 -19.69
N GLY A 231 -2.86 -8.38 -20.14
CA GLY A 231 -3.62 -8.44 -21.39
C GLY A 231 -3.75 -9.84 -21.97
N ASN A 232 -3.70 -9.90 -23.29
CA ASN A 232 -3.86 -11.14 -24.06
C ASN A 232 -2.60 -11.43 -24.90
N PRO A 233 -1.82 -12.46 -24.55
CA PRO A 233 -0.58 -12.78 -25.26
C PRO A 233 -0.81 -13.22 -26.72
N ASN A 234 -2.05 -13.47 -27.12
CA ASN A 234 -2.36 -13.82 -28.50
C ASN A 234 -2.32 -12.63 -29.46
N VAL A 235 -2.51 -11.41 -28.98
CA VAL A 235 -2.65 -10.21 -29.82
C VAL A 235 -1.89 -8.99 -29.30
N MET A 236 -1.30 -9.08 -28.11
CA MET A 236 -0.49 -8.04 -27.46
C MET A 236 0.92 -8.58 -27.19
N ASP A 237 1.92 -7.70 -27.26
CA ASP A 237 3.32 -8.05 -26.98
C ASP A 237 3.64 -7.99 -25.48
N ASP A 238 4.61 -8.80 -25.04
CA ASP A 238 5.18 -8.78 -23.70
C ASP A 238 4.13 -8.75 -22.57
N VAL A 239 3.17 -9.68 -22.60
CA VAL A 239 2.15 -9.83 -21.55
C VAL A 239 2.69 -10.65 -20.39
N ASP A 240 2.76 -10.05 -19.20
CA ASP A 240 3.15 -10.70 -17.95
C ASP A 240 1.96 -11.36 -17.23
N ILE A 241 0.78 -10.74 -17.36
CA ILE A 241 -0.44 -11.12 -16.63
C ILE A 241 -1.58 -11.36 -17.62
N VAL A 242 -2.03 -12.60 -17.73
CA VAL A 242 -3.10 -12.95 -18.66
C VAL A 242 -4.48 -12.61 -18.08
N VAL A 243 -5.28 -11.90 -18.87
CA VAL A 243 -6.68 -11.57 -18.58
C VAL A 243 -7.59 -12.50 -19.37
N SER A 244 -8.59 -13.10 -18.73
CA SER A 244 -9.55 -14.00 -19.37
C SER A 244 -11.00 -13.65 -19.00
N SER A 245 -11.96 -14.45 -19.46
CA SER A 245 -13.35 -14.34 -19.03
C SER A 245 -13.57 -14.59 -17.52
N ASN A 246 -12.53 -15.03 -16.79
CA ASN A 246 -12.56 -15.27 -15.34
C ASN A 246 -11.91 -14.12 -14.55
N THR A 247 -11.52 -13.03 -15.21
CA THR A 247 -10.77 -11.92 -14.60
C THR A 247 -11.67 -10.70 -14.41
N GLU A 248 -11.75 -10.18 -13.18
CA GLU A 248 -12.35 -8.89 -12.86
C GLU A 248 -11.36 -7.74 -13.11
N ILE A 249 -11.86 -6.52 -13.31
CA ILE A 249 -11.05 -5.31 -13.52
C ILE A 249 -11.36 -4.23 -12.48
N ILE A 250 -10.31 -3.64 -11.91
CA ILE A 250 -10.37 -2.33 -11.25
C ILE A 250 -9.59 -1.33 -12.10
N SER A 251 -10.26 -0.28 -12.59
CA SER A 251 -9.61 0.84 -13.27
C SER A 251 -8.69 1.60 -12.30
N GLY A 252 -7.38 1.41 -12.48
CA GLY A 252 -6.33 2.08 -11.71
C GLY A 252 -5.73 3.29 -12.43
N GLU A 253 -6.10 3.58 -13.69
CA GLU A 253 -5.76 4.85 -14.34
C GLU A 253 -6.11 6.04 -13.42
N HIS A 254 -5.19 6.99 -13.29
CA HIS A 254 -5.29 8.13 -12.37
C HIS A 254 -5.37 7.78 -10.88
N THR A 255 -4.94 6.59 -10.48
CA THR A 255 -4.84 6.19 -9.06
C THR A 255 -3.41 5.88 -8.67
N ILE A 256 -3.15 5.94 -7.36
CA ILE A 256 -1.92 5.48 -6.73
C ILE A 256 -2.28 4.25 -5.90
N CYS A 257 -1.56 3.15 -6.07
CA CYS A 257 -1.66 1.94 -5.26
C CYS A 257 -0.48 1.84 -4.31
N THR A 258 -0.75 1.50 -3.05
CA THR A 258 0.27 1.21 -2.04
C THR A 258 -0.02 -0.14 -1.38
N PRO A 259 0.97 -0.78 -0.76
CA PRO A 259 0.69 -1.82 0.23
C PRO A 259 -0.24 -1.26 1.32
N GLY A 260 -1.04 -2.14 1.91
CA GLY A 260 -1.79 -1.81 3.11
C GLY A 260 -0.88 -1.42 4.28
N THR A 261 -1.29 -0.39 5.02
CA THR A 261 -0.54 0.09 6.19
C THR A 261 -0.56 -0.95 7.29
N ILE A 262 0.57 -1.09 8.00
CA ILE A 262 0.75 -1.97 9.14
C ILE A 262 0.96 -1.10 10.37
N ASP A 263 -0.01 -1.13 11.28
CA ASP A 263 0.13 -0.48 12.58
C ASP A 263 0.53 -1.52 13.63
N SER A 264 1.74 -1.36 14.17
CA SER A 264 2.34 -2.32 15.09
C SER A 264 2.40 -1.87 16.55
N HIS A 265 1.67 -0.80 16.92
CA HIS A 265 1.49 -0.38 18.30
C HIS A 265 0.00 -0.15 18.61
N ILE A 266 -0.78 -1.24 18.59
CA ILE A 266 -2.22 -1.20 18.85
C ILE A 266 -2.56 -1.57 20.30
N HIS A 267 -3.27 -0.68 20.98
CA HIS A 267 -4.03 -1.04 22.18
C HIS A 267 -5.43 -1.47 21.75
N PHE A 268 -5.75 -2.77 21.89
CA PHE A 268 -7.07 -3.31 21.55
C PHE A 268 -8.12 -2.97 22.61
N ILE A 269 -8.40 -1.66 22.75
CA ILE A 269 -9.32 -1.06 23.72
C ILE A 269 -10.76 -1.20 23.23
N SER A 270 -11.00 -0.97 21.94
CA SER A 270 -12.35 -1.02 21.37
C SER A 270 -12.39 -1.58 19.95
N PRO A 271 -13.39 -2.42 19.61
CA PRO A 271 -13.48 -3.02 18.28
C PRO A 271 -13.68 -1.99 17.16
N GLN A 272 -14.19 -0.80 17.47
CA GLN A 272 -14.41 0.28 16.50
C GLN A 272 -13.10 0.76 15.87
N GLN A 273 -11.97 0.65 16.59
CA GLN A 273 -10.64 1.00 16.08
C GLN A 273 -10.32 0.30 14.75
N ALA A 274 -10.78 -0.95 14.57
CA ALA A 274 -10.59 -1.70 13.33
C ALA A 274 -11.24 -1.02 12.11
N ILE A 275 -12.40 -0.37 12.30
CA ILE A 275 -13.12 0.33 11.24
C ILE A 275 -12.37 1.62 10.88
N ASP A 276 -11.97 2.40 11.87
CA ASP A 276 -11.20 3.63 11.64
C ASP A 276 -9.82 3.34 11.02
N ALA A 277 -9.17 2.26 11.43
CA ALA A 277 -7.91 1.79 10.86
C ALA A 277 -8.05 1.47 9.37
N ILE A 278 -8.98 0.59 9.00
CA ILE A 278 -9.12 0.14 7.61
C ILE A 278 -9.60 1.26 6.69
N CYS A 279 -10.46 2.15 7.17
CA CYS A 279 -10.91 3.31 6.40
C CYS A 279 -9.80 4.34 6.16
N ASN A 280 -8.69 4.28 6.90
CA ASN A 280 -7.48 5.08 6.66
C ASN A 280 -6.35 4.29 5.92
N GLY A 281 -6.64 3.08 5.46
CA GLY A 281 -5.71 2.25 4.69
C GLY A 281 -4.87 1.25 5.50
N THR A 282 -5.10 1.10 6.81
CA THR A 282 -4.45 0.06 7.62
C THR A 282 -5.08 -1.30 7.34
N THR A 283 -4.28 -2.29 6.95
CA THR A 283 -4.75 -3.67 6.68
C THR A 283 -4.25 -4.69 7.69
N THR A 284 -3.29 -4.31 8.54
CA THR A 284 -2.69 -5.16 9.58
C THR A 284 -2.56 -4.39 10.89
N MET A 285 -2.98 -5.02 11.99
CA MET A 285 -2.95 -4.48 13.35
C MET A 285 -2.18 -5.43 14.27
N ILE A 286 -1.07 -4.99 14.86
CA ILE A 286 -0.29 -5.74 15.85
C ILE A 286 -0.21 -4.94 17.14
N GLY A 287 -0.46 -5.61 18.25
CA GLY A 287 -0.43 -4.99 19.57
C GLY A 287 -1.05 -5.90 20.61
N GLY A 288 -1.69 -5.37 21.65
CA GLY A 288 -2.27 -6.20 22.71
C GLY A 288 -3.41 -5.50 23.41
N GLY A 289 -4.23 -6.28 24.09
CA GLY A 289 -5.39 -5.80 24.84
C GLY A 289 -6.50 -6.82 24.98
N THR A 290 -7.51 -6.47 25.80
CA THR A 290 -8.68 -7.30 26.11
C THR A 290 -9.97 -6.46 26.21
N GLY A 291 -10.05 -5.35 25.48
CA GLY A 291 -11.07 -4.31 25.68
C GLY A 291 -10.62 -3.25 26.69
N PRO A 292 -11.51 -2.39 27.20
CA PRO A 292 -11.17 -1.17 27.94
C PRO A 292 -10.83 -1.43 29.42
N ALA A 293 -10.07 -2.49 29.70
CA ALA A 293 -9.52 -2.75 31.03
C ALA A 293 -8.31 -1.84 31.28
N ASP A 294 -8.06 -1.43 32.52
CA ASP A 294 -6.96 -0.51 32.86
C ASP A 294 -5.60 -0.95 32.30
N GLY A 295 -5.30 -2.25 32.39
CA GLY A 295 -4.08 -2.81 31.81
C GLY A 295 -3.98 -2.67 30.28
N THR A 296 -5.09 -2.68 29.55
CA THR A 296 -5.13 -2.44 28.10
C THR A 296 -5.15 -0.96 27.77
N ASN A 297 -5.82 -0.13 28.59
CA ASN A 297 -5.81 1.32 28.45
C ASN A 297 -4.39 1.89 28.59
N ALA A 298 -3.53 1.22 29.37
CA ALA A 298 -2.14 1.60 29.58
C ALA A 298 -1.14 0.82 28.73
N THR A 299 -1.39 -0.47 28.39
CA THR A 299 -0.35 -1.33 27.79
C THR A 299 -0.89 -2.21 26.66
N THR A 300 -0.11 -2.38 25.59
CA THR A 300 -0.38 -3.35 24.51
C THR A 300 -0.10 -4.80 24.91
N CYS A 301 -0.81 -5.29 25.94
CA CYS A 301 -0.68 -6.65 26.45
C CYS A 301 -2.03 -7.38 26.37
N THR A 302 -2.05 -8.57 25.77
CA THR A 302 -3.14 -9.55 25.93
C THR A 302 -2.67 -10.64 26.89
N PRO A 303 -2.89 -10.50 28.21
CA PRO A 303 -2.28 -11.37 29.22
C PRO A 303 -2.97 -12.73 29.34
N GLY A 304 -2.20 -13.81 29.25
CA GLY A 304 -2.65 -15.17 29.55
C GLY A 304 -3.45 -15.86 28.44
N GLU A 305 -3.46 -17.19 28.49
CA GLU A 305 -4.05 -18.07 27.46
C GLU A 305 -5.51 -17.73 27.15
N PHE A 306 -6.34 -17.60 28.19
CA PHE A 306 -7.77 -17.35 28.01
C PHE A 306 -8.03 -16.10 27.17
N ASN A 307 -7.35 -14.99 27.49
CA ASN A 307 -7.56 -13.72 26.82
C ASN A 307 -7.03 -13.73 25.39
N ILE A 308 -5.87 -14.34 25.15
CA ILE A 308 -5.31 -14.51 23.81
C ILE A 308 -6.31 -15.27 22.92
N HIS A 309 -6.86 -16.38 23.42
CA HIS A 309 -7.85 -17.17 22.70
C HIS A 309 -9.13 -16.37 22.39
N ARG A 310 -9.69 -15.65 23.37
CA ARG A 310 -10.90 -14.82 23.15
C ARG A 310 -10.67 -13.72 22.12
N MET A 311 -9.49 -13.10 22.13
CA MET A 311 -9.15 -12.06 21.15
C MET A 311 -8.99 -12.62 19.74
N ILE A 312 -8.33 -13.78 19.58
CA ILE A 312 -8.20 -14.47 18.29
C ILE A 312 -9.59 -14.83 17.72
N GLU A 313 -10.50 -15.33 18.54
CA GLU A 313 -11.88 -15.61 18.14
C GLU A 313 -12.65 -14.34 17.76
N ALA A 314 -12.51 -13.26 18.54
CA ALA A 314 -13.24 -12.02 18.32
C ALA A 314 -12.87 -11.35 16.98
N VAL A 315 -11.58 -11.36 16.61
CA VAL A 315 -11.11 -10.69 15.39
C VAL A 315 -11.43 -11.44 14.10
N GLU A 316 -12.07 -12.62 14.16
CA GLU A 316 -12.73 -13.22 13.00
C GLU A 316 -13.80 -12.28 12.40
N GLU A 317 -14.28 -11.30 13.16
CA GLU A 317 -15.29 -10.34 12.74
C GLU A 317 -14.79 -9.33 11.69
N PHE A 318 -13.47 -9.09 11.58
CA PHE A 318 -12.92 -8.00 10.78
C PHE A 318 -12.07 -8.47 9.59
N PRO A 319 -12.15 -7.79 8.42
CA PRO A 319 -11.32 -8.08 7.24
C PRO A 319 -9.93 -7.42 7.36
N LEU A 320 -9.21 -7.78 8.41
CA LEU A 320 -7.89 -7.27 8.77
C LEU A 320 -6.99 -8.43 9.21
N ASN A 321 -5.68 -8.25 9.01
CA ASN A 321 -4.70 -9.12 9.65
C ASN A 321 -4.47 -8.67 11.10
N PHE A 322 -4.30 -9.62 12.01
CA PHE A 322 -4.10 -9.34 13.43
C PHE A 322 -2.88 -10.05 13.99
N GLY A 323 -2.22 -9.46 14.98
CA GLY A 323 -1.21 -10.12 15.82
C GLY A 323 -1.33 -9.64 17.26
N PHE A 324 -1.24 -10.56 18.21
CA PHE A 324 -1.38 -10.25 19.64
C PHE A 324 -0.05 -10.41 20.38
N LEU A 325 0.32 -9.38 21.13
CA LEU A 325 1.46 -9.36 22.03
C LEU A 325 0.99 -9.78 23.42
N CYS A 326 1.70 -10.73 24.03
CA CYS A 326 1.48 -11.07 25.42
C CYS A 326 2.22 -10.12 26.36
N LYS A 327 1.92 -10.21 27.67
CA LYS A 327 2.68 -9.47 28.67
C LYS A 327 4.06 -10.11 28.83
N GLY A 328 5.10 -9.33 28.55
CA GLY A 328 6.52 -9.72 28.66
C GLY A 328 7.15 -9.47 30.03
N ASN A 329 6.46 -8.76 30.92
CA ASN A 329 6.97 -8.40 32.25
C ASN A 329 6.87 -9.58 33.24
N ASP A 330 7.80 -10.51 33.16
CA ASP A 330 8.05 -11.53 34.19
C ASP A 330 9.56 -11.77 34.30
N SER A 331 10.07 -11.91 35.53
CA SER A 331 11.49 -12.22 35.75
C SER A 331 11.80 -13.71 35.55
N LYS A 332 10.78 -14.53 35.29
CA LYS A 332 10.87 -15.96 34.98
C LYS A 332 10.26 -16.24 33.61
N GLU A 333 10.77 -17.26 32.93
CA GLU A 333 10.45 -17.51 31.52
C GLU A 333 9.20 -18.37 31.34
N GLU A 334 8.82 -19.14 32.34
CA GLU A 334 7.78 -20.17 32.29
C GLU A 334 6.41 -19.58 31.92
N ALA A 335 6.02 -18.48 32.57
CA ALA A 335 4.75 -17.81 32.30
C ALA A 335 4.74 -17.07 30.95
N LEU A 336 5.90 -16.58 30.50
CA LEU A 336 6.05 -15.93 29.20
C LEU A 336 5.89 -16.96 28.06
N LEU A 337 6.53 -18.12 28.20
CA LEU A 337 6.42 -19.24 27.25
C LEU A 337 5.00 -19.78 27.15
N GLU A 338 4.26 -19.85 28.27
CA GLU A 338 2.85 -20.26 28.27
C GLU A 338 2.01 -19.36 27.35
N GLN A 339 2.19 -18.03 27.44
CA GLN A 339 1.45 -17.07 26.63
C GLN A 339 1.82 -17.14 25.14
N VAL A 340 3.10 -17.30 24.81
CA VAL A 340 3.56 -17.47 23.42
C VAL A 340 2.98 -18.76 22.82
N LYS A 341 2.98 -19.86 23.60
CA LYS A 341 2.38 -21.15 23.23
C LYS A 341 0.85 -21.09 23.07
N ALA A 342 0.19 -20.15 23.74
CA ALA A 342 -1.25 -19.90 23.62
C ALA A 342 -1.65 -19.10 22.37
N GLY A 343 -0.70 -18.48 21.67
CA GLY A 343 -0.98 -17.82 20.40
C GLY A 343 -0.42 -16.41 20.24
N ALA A 344 0.29 -15.87 21.23
CA ALA A 344 0.93 -14.57 21.06
C ALA A 344 2.01 -14.62 19.98
N CYS A 345 2.09 -13.58 19.15
CA CYS A 345 3.09 -13.42 18.09
C CYS A 345 4.32 -12.61 18.54
N GLY A 346 4.32 -12.14 19.80
CA GLY A 346 5.38 -11.35 20.40
C GLY A 346 5.07 -11.01 21.85
N LEU A 347 5.97 -10.27 22.49
CA LEU A 347 5.88 -9.85 23.88
C LEU A 347 5.95 -8.32 23.97
N LYS A 348 5.21 -7.72 24.90
CA LYS A 348 5.35 -6.30 25.29
C LYS A 348 5.93 -6.20 26.69
N LEU A 349 7.05 -5.49 26.83
CA LEU A 349 7.55 -4.97 28.10
C LEU A 349 7.01 -3.56 28.31
N HIS A 350 6.43 -3.30 29.48
CA HIS A 350 5.89 -1.98 29.83
C HIS A 350 6.23 -1.57 31.27
N GLU A 351 6.51 -0.27 31.49
CA GLU A 351 6.93 0.24 32.81
C GLU A 351 5.85 0.08 33.88
N ASP A 352 4.57 0.28 33.54
CA ASP A 352 3.41 0.02 34.40
C ASP A 352 3.35 -1.42 34.96
N TRP A 353 4.03 -2.37 34.32
CA TRP A 353 4.19 -3.75 34.79
C TRP A 353 5.62 -4.06 35.29
N GLY A 354 6.53 -3.08 35.26
CA GLY A 354 7.94 -3.18 35.66
C GLY A 354 8.87 -3.60 34.51
N THR A 355 9.39 -2.63 33.75
CA THR A 355 10.43 -2.87 32.71
C THR A 355 11.81 -2.81 33.34
N THR A 356 12.13 -3.80 34.17
CA THR A 356 13.43 -3.89 34.85
C THR A 356 14.43 -4.73 34.03
N PRO A 357 15.74 -4.63 34.29
CA PRO A 357 16.74 -5.49 33.63
C PRO A 357 16.43 -6.99 33.69
N ALA A 358 15.80 -7.45 34.79
CA ALA A 358 15.43 -8.86 34.95
C ALA A 358 14.28 -9.27 34.01
N THR A 359 13.25 -8.44 33.86
CA THR A 359 12.13 -8.73 32.95
C THR A 359 12.56 -8.61 31.48
N ILE A 360 13.41 -7.62 31.16
CA ILE A 360 14.04 -7.48 29.83
C ILE A 360 14.77 -8.77 29.44
N ASN A 361 15.62 -9.30 30.32
CA ASN A 361 16.41 -10.47 30.02
C ASN A 361 15.53 -11.72 29.81
N SER A 362 14.54 -11.95 30.67
CA SER A 362 13.65 -13.11 30.57
C SER A 362 12.76 -13.05 29.32
N ALA A 363 12.22 -11.88 28.97
CA ALA A 363 11.45 -11.70 27.74
C ALA A 363 12.30 -11.96 26.48
N LEU A 364 13.54 -11.45 26.43
CA LEU A 364 14.44 -11.67 25.31
C LEU A 364 14.88 -13.14 25.19
N ASN A 365 15.12 -13.84 26.31
CA ASN A 365 15.40 -15.28 26.28
C ASN A 365 14.24 -16.09 25.67
N VAL A 366 12.99 -15.72 25.99
CA VAL A 366 11.81 -16.38 25.43
C VAL A 366 11.64 -16.04 23.95
N ALA A 367 11.88 -14.78 23.56
CA ALA A 367 11.86 -14.38 22.16
C ALA A 367 12.90 -15.13 21.33
N ASP A 368 14.12 -15.29 21.84
CA ASP A 368 15.19 -16.06 21.18
C ASP A 368 14.82 -17.55 21.01
N LYS A 369 14.08 -18.13 21.96
CA LYS A 369 13.60 -19.53 21.89
C LYS A 369 12.44 -19.74 20.93
N THR A 370 11.64 -18.70 20.68
CA THR A 370 10.35 -18.80 19.98
C THR A 370 10.33 -18.08 18.64
N ASP A 371 11.42 -17.41 18.27
CA ASP A 371 11.55 -16.56 17.09
C ASP A 371 10.45 -15.49 16.99
N THR A 372 10.12 -14.88 18.13
CA THR A 372 9.12 -13.81 18.23
C THR A 372 9.78 -12.46 18.53
N GLN A 373 9.04 -11.37 18.33
CA GLN A 373 9.55 -10.02 18.63
C GLN A 373 9.22 -9.59 20.06
N VAL A 374 10.10 -8.78 20.65
CA VAL A 374 9.85 -8.04 21.90
C VAL A 374 9.69 -6.56 21.56
N ALA A 375 8.54 -5.99 21.90
CA ALA A 375 8.32 -4.56 21.93
C ALA A 375 8.54 -4.04 23.36
N ILE A 376 9.14 -2.86 23.51
CA ILE A 376 9.48 -2.31 24.82
C ILE A 376 9.05 -0.85 24.96
N HIS A 377 8.43 -0.58 26.09
CA HIS A 377 8.30 0.73 26.74
C HIS A 377 9.18 0.69 27.99
N THR A 378 10.20 1.55 28.02
CA THR A 378 11.28 1.49 29.02
C THR A 378 10.93 2.23 30.33
N ASP A 379 11.79 2.12 31.34
CA ASP A 379 11.59 2.68 32.68
C ASP A 379 11.78 4.22 32.69
N THR A 380 10.70 4.98 32.51
CA THR A 380 10.71 6.46 32.50
C THR A 380 11.29 7.04 33.78
N LEU A 381 11.00 6.38 34.92
CA LEU A 381 11.39 6.83 36.24
C LEU A 381 12.88 6.62 36.53
N ASN A 382 13.57 5.83 35.70
CA ASN A 382 14.92 5.35 35.97
C ASN A 382 15.01 4.62 37.33
N GLU A 383 13.93 3.93 37.74
CA GLU A 383 13.83 3.29 39.05
C GLU A 383 14.90 2.20 39.21
N CYS A 384 15.10 1.40 38.16
CA CYS A 384 16.01 0.26 38.15
C CYS A 384 17.29 0.49 37.33
N GLY A 385 17.53 1.72 36.86
CA GLY A 385 18.70 2.10 36.07
C GLY A 385 18.40 3.17 35.01
N TYR A 386 19.43 3.69 34.36
CA TYR A 386 19.30 4.62 33.25
C TYR A 386 19.15 3.88 31.91
N VAL A 387 18.99 4.62 30.80
CA VAL A 387 18.91 4.04 29.45
C VAL A 387 20.10 3.13 29.13
N ASP A 388 21.30 3.46 29.63
CA ASP A 388 22.51 2.64 29.45
C ASP A 388 22.39 1.27 30.13
N ASP A 389 21.73 1.19 31.29
CA ASP A 389 21.48 -0.08 31.98
C ASP A 389 20.46 -0.94 31.22
N THR A 390 19.44 -0.33 30.64
CA THR A 390 18.50 -1.01 29.73
C THR A 390 19.20 -1.51 28.46
N ILE A 391 20.07 -0.70 27.84
CA ILE A 391 20.88 -1.12 26.69
C ILE A 391 21.77 -2.32 27.07
N ASN A 392 22.41 -2.26 28.24
CA ASN A 392 23.21 -3.37 28.77
C ASN A 392 22.36 -4.62 29.01
N ALA A 393 21.13 -4.49 29.53
CA ALA A 393 20.21 -5.60 29.74
C ALA A 393 19.73 -6.22 28.43
N ILE A 394 19.53 -5.42 27.38
CA ILE A 394 19.24 -5.90 26.02
C ILE A 394 20.41 -6.73 25.48
N ASN A 395 21.65 -6.36 25.80
CA ASN A 395 22.87 -7.13 25.52
C ASN A 395 23.02 -7.48 24.02
N GLY A 396 22.80 -6.49 23.15
CA GLY A 396 22.93 -6.65 21.69
C GLY A 396 21.84 -7.51 21.01
N ARG A 397 20.85 -8.01 21.75
CA ARG A 397 19.72 -8.78 21.19
C ARG A 397 18.71 -7.86 20.50
N VAL A 398 17.99 -8.41 19.53
CA VAL A 398 16.99 -7.67 18.77
C VAL A 398 15.82 -7.26 19.66
N ILE A 399 15.43 -5.99 19.60
CA ILE A 399 14.26 -5.48 20.32
C ILE A 399 13.69 -4.26 19.59
N HIS A 400 12.36 -4.11 19.67
CA HIS A 400 11.62 -3.02 19.05
C HIS A 400 11.30 -2.00 20.14
N THR A 401 11.89 -0.81 20.07
CA THR A 401 11.56 0.29 20.99
C THR A 401 10.37 1.07 20.46
N TYR A 402 9.27 1.06 21.20
CA TYR A 402 8.13 1.93 20.93
C TYR A 402 8.43 3.38 21.30
N HIS A 403 7.68 4.32 20.71
CA HIS A 403 7.72 5.78 20.95
C HIS A 403 9.10 6.24 21.43
N THR A 404 10.09 6.04 20.55
CA THR A 404 11.51 6.15 20.91
C THR A 404 11.91 7.59 21.25
N GLU A 405 11.07 8.59 20.94
CA GLU A 405 11.26 9.96 21.41
C GLU A 405 11.03 10.14 22.91
N GLY A 406 10.24 9.24 23.50
CA GLY A 406 9.95 9.17 24.92
C GLY A 406 8.79 10.02 25.44
N ALA A 407 8.01 10.70 24.59
CA ALA A 407 6.78 11.37 25.05
C ALA A 407 5.70 10.32 25.35
N GLY A 408 5.58 9.32 24.47
CA GLY A 408 4.78 8.11 24.70
C GLY A 408 5.33 7.23 25.83
N GLY A 409 6.60 7.42 26.24
CA GLY A 409 7.20 6.88 27.45
C GLY A 409 8.56 6.19 27.27
N GLY A 410 9.32 6.14 28.36
CA GLY A 410 10.69 5.64 28.40
C GLY A 410 11.65 6.56 29.14
N HIS A 411 12.84 6.04 29.46
CA HIS A 411 13.88 6.72 30.25
C HIS A 411 13.95 8.24 30.01
N ALA A 412 13.62 9.02 31.04
CA ALA A 412 13.67 10.47 30.96
C ALA A 412 15.07 11.00 31.30
N PRO A 413 15.63 11.94 30.50
CA PRO A 413 15.10 12.47 29.24
C PRO A 413 15.61 11.76 27.98
N ASP A 414 16.44 10.72 28.11
CA ASP A 414 17.40 10.32 27.08
C ASP A 414 17.14 8.98 26.37
N ILE A 415 15.94 8.41 26.49
CA ILE A 415 15.56 7.16 25.79
C ILE A 415 15.87 7.19 24.28
N MET A 416 15.71 8.34 23.62
CA MET A 416 15.97 8.49 22.19
C MET A 416 17.40 8.10 21.77
N LYS A 417 18.37 8.10 22.70
CA LYS A 417 19.73 7.59 22.50
C LYS A 417 19.75 6.18 21.89
N ILE A 418 18.79 5.33 22.28
CA ILE A 418 18.71 3.92 21.87
C ILE A 418 18.53 3.75 20.35
N ALA A 419 18.04 4.76 19.63
CA ALA A 419 17.87 4.71 18.17
C ALA A 419 19.20 4.63 17.40
N GLY A 420 20.33 4.93 18.07
CA GLY A 420 21.68 4.80 17.53
C GLY A 420 22.24 3.37 17.55
N GLU A 421 21.59 2.44 18.26
CA GLU A 421 22.08 1.08 18.44
C GLU A 421 21.72 0.16 17.25
N PRO A 422 22.63 -0.73 16.80
CA PRO A 422 22.43 -1.53 15.59
C PRO A 422 21.40 -2.66 15.73
N ASN A 423 21.12 -3.12 16.94
CA ASN A 423 20.16 -4.18 17.25
C ASN A 423 18.75 -3.65 17.60
N ILE A 424 18.58 -2.33 17.60
CA ILE A 424 17.31 -1.67 17.95
C ILE A 424 16.51 -1.38 16.69
N LEU A 425 15.21 -1.66 16.76
CA LEU A 425 14.24 -1.37 15.71
C LEU A 425 13.31 -0.25 16.21
N PRO A 426 13.69 1.03 16.06
CA PRO A 426 12.97 2.13 16.68
C PRO A 426 11.71 2.52 15.91
N SER A 427 10.61 2.72 16.64
CA SER A 427 9.39 3.33 16.13
C SER A 427 8.97 4.57 16.92
N SER A 428 8.12 5.37 16.29
CA SER A 428 7.39 6.46 16.89
C SER A 428 5.89 6.18 16.96
N THR A 429 5.21 6.88 17.85
CA THR A 429 3.74 6.97 17.88
C THR A 429 3.30 8.29 17.31
N ASN A 430 2.03 8.39 16.88
CA ASN A 430 1.64 9.43 15.95
C ASN A 430 1.21 10.79 16.54
N PRO A 431 0.92 11.00 17.83
CA PRO A 431 0.47 12.32 18.27
C PRO A 431 1.55 13.39 18.27
N THR A 432 2.82 13.01 18.50
CA THR A 432 3.93 13.96 18.41
C THR A 432 4.21 14.37 16.97
N ARG A 433 3.56 13.75 15.96
CA ARG A 433 3.96 13.79 14.56
C ARG A 433 3.11 14.76 13.71
N PRO A 434 3.76 15.64 12.94
CA PRO A 434 5.05 16.23 13.27
C PRO A 434 4.96 17.17 14.48
N PHE A 435 6.09 17.74 14.90
CA PHE A 435 6.07 18.78 15.92
C PHE A 435 5.32 20.04 15.42
N THR A 436 4.25 20.43 16.10
CA THR A 436 3.42 21.61 15.80
C THR A 436 3.30 22.53 17.00
N ILE A 437 2.75 23.73 16.79
CA ILE A 437 2.58 24.73 17.86
C ILE A 437 1.68 24.26 19.02
N ASN A 438 0.78 23.30 18.79
CA ASN A 438 -0.12 22.79 19.82
C ASN A 438 0.36 21.47 20.45
N THR A 439 1.44 20.88 19.95
CA THR A 439 1.86 19.53 20.34
C THR A 439 2.15 19.45 21.84
N LEU A 440 2.88 20.40 22.42
CA LEU A 440 3.26 20.36 23.84
C LEU A 440 2.05 20.48 24.77
N GLU A 441 1.19 21.48 24.52
CA GLU A 441 0.01 21.72 25.35
C GLU A 441 -0.96 20.53 25.31
N GLU A 442 -1.17 19.94 24.13
CA GLU A 442 -2.00 18.73 23.99
C GLU A 442 -1.41 17.54 24.75
N HIS A 443 -0.10 17.31 24.66
CA HIS A 443 0.53 16.12 25.25
C HIS A 443 0.62 16.18 26.77
N LEU A 444 0.78 17.37 27.35
CA LEU A 444 0.81 17.54 28.79
C LEU A 444 -0.52 17.09 29.40
N ASP A 445 -1.64 17.61 28.90
CA ASP A 445 -2.98 17.23 29.38
C ASP A 445 -3.29 15.74 29.10
N MET A 446 -2.97 15.27 27.89
CA MET A 446 -3.15 13.86 27.51
C MET A 446 -2.42 12.91 28.45
N MET A 447 -1.16 13.20 28.79
CA MET A 447 -0.40 12.37 29.70
C MET A 447 -1.02 12.36 31.10
N MET A 448 -1.44 13.53 31.59
CA MET A 448 -2.07 13.62 32.90
C MET A 448 -3.31 12.74 32.99
N VAL A 449 -4.11 12.67 31.92
CA VAL A 449 -5.27 11.79 31.82
C VAL A 449 -4.86 10.31 31.70
N CYS A 450 -3.98 9.96 30.76
CA CYS A 450 -3.64 8.56 30.45
C CYS A 450 -2.96 7.84 31.63
N HIS A 451 -2.15 8.56 32.41
CA HIS A 451 -1.43 8.01 33.56
C HIS A 451 -2.11 8.31 34.91
N HIS A 452 -3.34 8.82 34.91
CA HIS A 452 -4.12 9.11 36.13
C HIS A 452 -3.39 10.05 37.10
N LEU A 453 -2.65 11.02 36.56
CA LEU A 453 -1.89 12.00 37.33
C LEU A 453 -2.81 13.12 37.85
N ASN A 454 -2.44 13.72 38.97
CA ASN A 454 -3.20 14.77 39.60
C ASN A 454 -2.54 16.15 39.40
N PRO A 455 -3.19 17.12 38.71
CA PRO A 455 -2.64 18.47 38.52
C PRO A 455 -2.51 19.29 39.80
N SER A 456 -2.99 18.78 40.93
CA SER A 456 -2.76 19.40 42.24
C SER A 456 -1.52 18.85 42.96
N VAL A 457 -0.84 17.85 42.41
CA VAL A 457 0.35 17.19 42.99
C VAL A 457 1.61 17.67 42.24
N PRO A 458 2.53 18.40 42.89
CA PRO A 458 3.73 18.92 42.23
C PRO A 458 4.63 17.84 41.61
N GLU A 459 4.73 16.68 42.25
CA GLU A 459 5.51 15.54 41.75
C GLU A 459 4.95 14.99 40.44
N ASP A 460 3.62 14.95 40.31
CA ASP A 460 2.92 14.49 39.10
C ASP A 460 3.13 15.47 37.93
N ILE A 461 3.09 16.78 38.21
CA ILE A 461 3.42 17.81 37.21
C ILE A 461 4.88 17.69 36.80
N SER A 462 5.80 17.56 37.75
CA SER A 462 7.23 17.43 37.47
C SER A 462 7.54 16.17 36.64
N PHE A 463 6.86 15.05 36.92
CA PHE A 463 6.95 13.85 36.11
C PHE A 463 6.47 14.13 34.68
N ALA A 464 5.34 14.83 34.52
CA ALA A 464 4.79 15.13 33.22
C ALA A 464 5.67 16.10 32.39
N GLU A 465 6.18 17.15 33.02
CA GLU A 465 7.10 18.10 32.39
C GLU A 465 8.44 17.45 32.01
N SER A 466 8.91 16.45 32.77
CA SER A 466 10.13 15.71 32.43
C SER A 466 9.99 14.84 31.17
N ARG A 467 8.76 14.44 30.83
CA ARG A 467 8.44 13.51 29.73
C ARG A 467 8.04 14.22 28.43
N ILE A 468 7.32 15.34 28.51
CA ILE A 468 6.93 16.13 27.33
C ILE A 468 7.95 17.23 27.05
N ARG A 469 8.87 16.94 26.12
CA ARG A 469 10.02 17.81 25.83
C ARG A 469 9.98 18.30 24.39
N ALA A 470 10.05 19.62 24.20
CA ALA A 470 10.04 20.22 22.87
C ALA A 470 11.26 19.78 22.05
N GLU A 471 12.40 19.66 22.71
CA GLU A 471 13.70 19.34 22.13
C GLU A 471 13.70 17.93 21.54
N THR A 472 13.23 16.93 22.29
CA THR A 472 13.19 15.54 21.79
C THR A 472 12.09 15.35 20.75
N ILE A 473 10.94 16.03 20.89
CA ILE A 473 9.86 15.99 19.89
C ILE A 473 10.31 16.63 18.56
N ALA A 474 11.06 17.74 18.62
CA ALA A 474 11.66 18.37 17.45
C ALA A 474 12.78 17.49 16.83
N ALA A 475 13.62 16.89 17.67
CA ALA A 475 14.65 15.98 17.20
C ALA A 475 14.04 14.75 16.50
N GLU A 476 12.94 14.22 17.01
CA GLU A 476 12.22 13.08 16.44
C GLU A 476 11.86 13.30 14.97
N ASP A 477 11.43 14.51 14.59
CA ASP A 477 11.16 14.87 13.19
C ASP A 477 12.43 14.71 12.32
N VAL A 478 13.58 15.18 12.82
CA VAL A 478 14.88 15.03 12.15
C VAL A 478 15.29 13.56 12.07
N LEU A 479 15.12 12.78 13.14
CA LEU A 479 15.48 11.36 13.16
C LEU A 479 14.63 10.54 12.19
N HIS A 480 13.35 10.87 12.01
CA HIS A 480 12.53 10.27 10.96
C HIS A 480 13.10 10.57 9.57
N ASP A 481 13.43 11.84 9.32
CA ASP A 481 13.83 12.30 8.00
C ASP A 481 15.20 11.77 7.56
N ILE A 482 16.12 11.53 8.50
CA ILE A 482 17.43 10.89 8.22
C ILE A 482 17.39 9.35 8.23
N GLY A 483 16.24 8.74 8.56
CA GLY A 483 16.10 7.29 8.65
C GLY A 483 16.68 6.66 9.91
N ALA A 484 16.83 7.42 11.00
CA ALA A 484 17.22 6.90 12.31
C ALA A 484 16.04 6.35 13.12
N ILE A 485 14.80 6.77 12.82
CA ILE A 485 13.59 6.08 13.28
C ILE A 485 12.98 5.34 12.09
N SER A 486 12.68 4.05 12.27
CA SER A 486 12.40 3.13 11.17
C SER A 486 10.92 2.88 10.93
N MET A 487 10.07 3.20 11.89
CA MET A 487 8.64 2.88 11.84
C MET A 487 7.78 3.98 12.45
N MET A 488 6.53 4.06 12.00
CA MET A 488 5.49 4.89 12.60
C MET A 488 4.28 4.02 12.94
N SER A 489 3.70 4.25 14.11
CA SER A 489 2.59 3.48 14.66
C SER A 489 1.57 4.42 15.33
N SER A 490 0.41 3.92 15.75
CA SER A 490 -0.58 4.79 16.39
C SER A 490 -0.31 5.03 17.86
N ASP A 491 -0.33 3.97 18.69
CA ASP A 491 -0.66 3.99 20.13
C ASP A 491 -2.16 4.14 20.42
N SER A 492 -2.97 3.43 19.63
CA SER A 492 -4.41 3.67 19.45
C SER A 492 -5.21 3.81 20.76
N GLN A 493 -5.77 4.99 21.03
CA GLN A 493 -6.54 5.33 22.25
C GLN A 493 -5.73 5.31 23.58
N ALA A 494 -4.40 5.19 23.52
CA ALA A 494 -3.52 5.17 24.70
C ALA A 494 -2.32 6.11 24.49
N MET A 495 -2.59 7.38 24.16
CA MET A 495 -1.63 8.34 23.59
C MET A 495 -1.38 8.18 22.09
N GLY A 496 -2.41 7.87 21.31
CA GLY A 496 -2.31 7.65 19.87
C GLY A 496 -3.63 7.57 19.12
N ARG A 497 -3.58 7.78 17.81
CA ARG A 497 -4.78 7.87 16.94
C ARG A 497 -4.74 6.82 15.83
N VAL A 498 -5.58 5.78 15.91
CA VAL A 498 -5.55 4.65 14.96
C VAL A 498 -5.77 5.06 13.49
N GLY A 499 -6.64 6.05 13.27
CA GLY A 499 -6.99 6.55 11.94
C GLY A 499 -6.02 7.57 11.35
N GLU A 500 -4.82 7.73 11.91
CA GLU A 500 -3.88 8.79 11.51
C GLU A 500 -2.45 8.31 11.22
N VAL A 501 -2.13 7.02 11.31
CA VAL A 501 -0.76 6.50 11.02
C VAL A 501 -0.26 6.93 9.64
N THR A 502 -1.06 6.66 8.60
CA THR A 502 -0.74 7.08 7.22
C THR A 502 -0.62 8.60 7.11
N THR A 503 -1.58 9.34 7.66
CA THR A 503 -1.67 10.79 7.56
C THR A 503 -0.46 11.48 8.20
N ARG A 504 -0.11 11.06 9.41
CA ARG A 504 0.98 11.62 10.22
C ARG A 504 2.34 11.31 9.63
N ASN A 505 2.48 10.16 8.98
CA ASN A 505 3.67 9.80 8.21
C ASN A 505 3.93 10.82 7.09
N TRP A 506 2.90 11.14 6.30
CA TRP A 506 3.04 12.09 5.19
C TRP A 506 3.11 13.55 5.64
N GLN A 507 2.43 13.94 6.72
CA GLN A 507 2.58 15.27 7.33
C GLN A 507 4.01 15.50 7.84
N THR A 508 4.66 14.46 8.36
CA THR A 508 6.04 14.55 8.83
C THR A 508 7.01 14.73 7.66
N ALA A 509 6.86 13.93 6.60
CA ALA A 509 7.63 14.09 5.36
C ALA A 509 7.45 15.48 4.73
N ASP A 510 6.21 15.98 4.67
CA ASP A 510 5.88 17.32 4.16
C ASP A 510 6.56 18.43 4.98
N LYS A 511 6.41 18.38 6.31
CA LYS A 511 7.04 19.37 7.20
C LYS A 511 8.56 19.37 7.02
N MET A 512 9.17 18.20 6.98
CA MET A 512 10.63 18.09 6.84
C MET A 512 11.12 18.61 5.51
N LYS A 513 10.38 18.37 4.42
CA LYS A 513 10.65 19.02 3.14
C LYS A 513 10.60 20.55 3.25
N LYS A 514 9.54 21.10 3.84
CA LYS A 514 9.36 22.56 3.98
C LYS A 514 10.45 23.21 4.82
N MET A 515 10.93 22.53 5.86
CA MET A 515 11.88 23.09 6.82
C MET A 515 13.35 22.81 6.51
N LYS A 516 13.67 21.68 5.90
CA LYS A 516 15.04 21.25 5.60
C LYS A 516 15.37 21.17 4.11
N GLY A 517 14.36 21.25 3.24
CA GLY A 517 14.51 21.06 1.80
C GLY A 517 14.52 19.59 1.38
N SER A 518 14.99 19.33 0.17
CA SER A 518 15.16 17.97 -0.38
C SER A 518 16.22 17.19 0.40
N LEU A 519 16.06 15.86 0.45
CA LEU A 519 17.13 15.00 0.97
C LEU A 519 18.32 14.98 -0.01
N PRO A 520 19.54 14.67 0.46
CA PRO A 520 20.71 14.51 -0.42
C PRO A 520 20.52 13.47 -1.53
N GLU A 521 19.71 12.44 -1.28
CA GLU A 521 19.40 11.37 -2.22
C GLU A 521 18.23 11.69 -3.17
N ASP A 522 17.44 12.74 -2.87
CA ASP A 522 16.37 13.21 -3.74
C ASP A 522 16.96 13.96 -4.95
N SER A 523 16.18 14.02 -6.03
CA SER A 523 16.54 14.85 -7.18
C SER A 523 16.15 16.32 -6.94
N ALA A 524 16.59 17.22 -7.83
CA ALA A 524 16.14 18.61 -7.79
C ALA A 524 14.65 18.78 -8.11
N GLU A 525 14.00 17.77 -8.70
CA GLU A 525 12.66 17.88 -9.26
C GLU A 525 11.63 16.92 -8.64
N ASN A 526 12.05 15.98 -7.78
CA ASN A 526 11.16 15.01 -7.13
C ASN A 526 11.66 14.63 -5.72
N ASP A 527 10.79 13.98 -4.94
CA ASP A 527 11.06 13.53 -3.58
C ASP A 527 11.02 12.01 -3.45
N ASN A 528 11.35 11.27 -4.52
CA ASN A 528 11.15 9.83 -4.57
C ASN A 528 11.86 9.08 -3.44
N TYR A 529 13.07 9.51 -3.06
CA TYR A 529 13.80 8.84 -2.00
C TYR A 529 13.14 9.11 -0.64
N ARG A 530 12.75 10.36 -0.35
CA ARG A 530 11.94 10.66 0.85
C ARG A 530 10.63 9.87 0.84
N ILE A 531 9.91 9.79 -0.27
CA ILE A 531 8.65 9.04 -0.37
C ILE A 531 8.86 7.55 -0.07
N LYS A 532 9.91 6.93 -0.63
CA LYS A 532 10.28 5.52 -0.35
C LYS A 532 10.72 5.31 1.11
N ARG A 533 11.46 6.27 1.68
CA ARG A 533 11.81 6.29 3.10
C ARG A 533 10.58 6.31 4.00
N TYR A 534 9.58 7.12 3.70
CA TYR A 534 8.41 7.24 4.56
C TYR A 534 7.36 6.15 4.34
N ILE A 535 7.13 5.66 3.11
CA ILE A 535 6.19 4.53 2.91
C ILE A 535 6.70 3.26 3.62
N SER A 536 8.01 3.03 3.65
CA SER A 536 8.58 1.85 4.32
C SER A 536 8.33 1.84 5.83
N LYS A 537 8.23 3.02 6.49
CA LYS A 537 7.94 3.16 7.93
C LYS A 537 6.59 2.58 8.36
N ILE A 538 5.63 2.53 7.45
CA ILE A 538 4.26 2.10 7.72
C ILE A 538 3.84 0.85 6.93
N THR A 539 4.78 0.23 6.21
CA THR A 539 4.54 -0.97 5.39
C THR A 539 5.57 -2.06 5.67
N ILE A 540 6.70 -2.06 4.97
CA ILE A 540 7.67 -3.16 5.03
C ILE A 540 8.47 -3.21 6.35
N ASN A 541 8.80 -2.08 6.99
CA ASN A 541 9.62 -2.08 8.20
C ASN A 541 8.87 -2.67 9.42
N PRO A 542 7.58 -2.33 9.66
CA PRO A 542 6.78 -3.07 10.64
C PRO A 542 6.65 -4.55 10.29
N ALA A 543 6.55 -4.89 9.00
CA ALA A 543 6.46 -6.28 8.56
C ALA A 543 7.74 -7.08 8.86
N ILE A 544 8.91 -6.50 8.62
CA ILE A 544 10.22 -7.11 8.93
C ILE A 544 10.36 -7.25 10.45
N THR A 545 10.09 -6.19 11.19
CA THR A 545 10.22 -6.15 12.66
C THR A 545 9.42 -7.24 13.37
N HIS A 546 8.19 -7.50 12.90
CA HIS A 546 7.30 -8.50 13.50
C HIS A 546 7.31 -9.84 12.76
N GLY A 547 8.27 -10.08 11.84
CA GLY A 547 8.46 -11.37 11.21
C GLY A 547 7.33 -11.81 10.26
N ILE A 548 6.67 -10.85 9.62
CA ILE A 548 5.54 -11.08 8.69
C ILE A 548 5.81 -10.58 7.27
N SER A 549 7.03 -10.13 6.97
CA SER A 549 7.42 -9.55 5.68
C SER A 549 7.34 -10.52 4.49
N GLU A 550 7.27 -11.83 4.71
CA GLU A 550 6.97 -12.80 3.65
C GLU A 550 5.51 -12.72 3.19
N TYR A 551 4.60 -12.26 4.05
CA TYR A 551 3.16 -12.30 3.79
C TYR A 551 2.61 -10.96 3.32
N VAL A 552 3.12 -9.85 3.87
CA VAL A 552 2.58 -8.48 3.66
C VAL A 552 3.71 -7.44 3.64
N GLY A 553 3.36 -6.15 3.54
CA GLY A 553 4.29 -5.02 3.65
C GLY A 553 4.86 -4.51 2.32
N SER A 554 4.63 -5.21 1.21
CA SER A 554 4.91 -4.76 -0.16
C SER A 554 3.96 -5.45 -1.15
N LEU A 555 3.93 -4.97 -2.39
CA LEU A 555 3.14 -5.52 -3.51
C LEU A 555 3.92 -6.55 -4.34
N GLU A 556 4.85 -7.28 -3.72
CA GLU A 556 5.63 -8.31 -4.40
C GLU A 556 4.80 -9.57 -4.69
N PRO A 557 5.06 -10.28 -5.81
CA PRO A 557 4.41 -11.54 -6.12
C PRO A 557 4.47 -12.56 -4.97
N GLY A 558 3.36 -13.25 -4.73
CA GLY A 558 3.22 -14.27 -3.68
C GLY A 558 2.73 -13.74 -2.32
N LYS A 559 2.85 -12.43 -2.06
CA LYS A 559 2.29 -11.77 -0.87
C LYS A 559 0.77 -11.67 -0.94
N ILE A 560 0.13 -11.54 0.22
CA ILE A 560 -1.32 -11.30 0.31
C ILE A 560 -1.63 -9.98 -0.40
N ALA A 561 -2.67 -9.98 -1.25
CA ALA A 561 -3.08 -8.80 -2.01
C ALA A 561 -3.84 -7.79 -1.13
N ASP A 562 -3.11 -7.18 -0.20
CA ASP A 562 -3.57 -6.10 0.67
C ASP A 562 -3.13 -4.76 0.07
N ILE A 563 -4.05 -4.12 -0.66
CA ILE A 563 -3.77 -2.96 -1.51
C ILE A 563 -4.69 -1.81 -1.12
N VAL A 564 -4.12 -0.62 -0.98
CA VAL A 564 -4.89 0.62 -0.80
C VAL A 564 -4.81 1.43 -2.07
N VAL A 565 -5.97 1.79 -2.61
CA VAL A 565 -6.08 2.57 -3.83
C VAL A 565 -6.45 4.00 -3.46
N TRP A 566 -5.64 4.95 -3.91
CA TRP A 566 -5.77 6.37 -3.64
C TRP A 566 -6.07 7.13 -4.92
N THR A 567 -6.80 8.24 -4.82
CA THR A 567 -6.72 9.27 -5.85
C THR A 567 -5.64 10.29 -5.45
N PRO A 568 -4.87 10.85 -6.39
CA PRO A 568 -3.78 11.77 -6.07
C PRO A 568 -4.16 12.91 -5.13
N GLN A 569 -5.35 13.50 -5.29
CA GLN A 569 -5.79 14.62 -4.46
C GLN A 569 -6.13 14.24 -3.00
N PHE A 570 -6.36 12.96 -2.70
CA PHE A 570 -6.68 12.43 -1.37
C PHE A 570 -5.61 11.46 -0.83
N PHE A 571 -4.46 11.37 -1.50
CA PHE A 571 -3.37 10.48 -1.10
C PHE A 571 -2.94 10.74 0.34
N GLY A 572 -2.80 9.67 1.12
CA GLY A 572 -2.33 9.75 2.50
C GLY A 572 -3.39 10.13 3.54
N ILE A 573 -4.63 10.43 3.15
CA ILE A 573 -5.70 10.80 4.11
C ILE A 573 -7.05 10.09 3.91
N LYS A 574 -7.50 9.89 2.66
CA LYS A 574 -8.79 9.24 2.37
C LYS A 574 -8.64 8.32 1.15
N PRO A 575 -8.40 7.00 1.35
CA PRO A 575 -8.39 6.03 0.26
C PRO A 575 -9.67 6.06 -0.59
N LYS A 576 -9.55 5.77 -1.89
CA LYS A 576 -10.69 5.51 -2.77
C LYS A 576 -11.38 4.19 -2.40
N LEU A 577 -10.58 3.12 -2.25
CA LEU A 577 -11.02 1.81 -1.79
C LEU A 577 -9.85 1.01 -1.18
N ILE A 578 -10.19 -0.01 -0.40
CA ILE A 578 -9.26 -0.88 0.31
C ILE A 578 -9.55 -2.34 -0.07
N ILE A 579 -8.53 -3.00 -0.57
CA ILE A 579 -8.54 -4.40 -0.99
C ILE A 579 -7.83 -5.22 0.09
N LYS A 580 -8.49 -6.28 0.56
CA LYS A 580 -7.94 -7.24 1.52
C LYS A 580 -7.93 -8.61 0.88
N GLY A 581 -6.76 -9.25 0.82
CA GLY A 581 -6.61 -10.57 0.20
C GLY A 581 -7.25 -10.65 -1.19
N GLY A 582 -7.07 -9.62 -2.01
CA GLY A 582 -7.57 -9.57 -3.39
C GLY A 582 -9.06 -9.24 -3.55
N PHE A 583 -9.78 -8.93 -2.48
CA PHE A 583 -11.21 -8.59 -2.54
C PHE A 583 -11.51 -7.27 -1.83
N ILE A 584 -12.44 -6.47 -2.36
CA ILE A 584 -12.72 -5.13 -1.82
C ILE A 584 -13.39 -5.26 -0.45
N ALA A 585 -12.73 -4.77 0.59
CA ALA A 585 -13.20 -4.81 1.98
C ALA A 585 -13.96 -3.54 2.35
N TYR A 586 -13.46 -2.36 1.97
CA TYR A 586 -14.08 -1.06 2.23
C TYR A 586 -13.91 -0.14 1.02
N SER A 587 -14.85 0.78 0.82
CA SER A 587 -14.81 1.77 -0.27
C SER A 587 -15.60 3.02 0.09
N LEU A 588 -15.22 4.17 -0.46
CA LEU A 588 -16.06 5.37 -0.47
C LEU A 588 -17.28 5.09 -1.34
N MET A 589 -18.48 5.09 -0.76
CA MET A 589 -19.72 4.79 -1.47
C MET A 589 -20.86 5.73 -1.12
N GLY A 590 -21.54 6.17 -2.18
CA GLY A 590 -22.71 7.03 -2.13
C GLY A 590 -23.97 6.35 -1.60
N ASP A 591 -25.13 6.95 -1.89
CA ASP A 591 -26.45 6.39 -1.60
C ASP A 591 -26.64 5.04 -2.31
N PRO A 592 -26.84 3.93 -1.57
CA PRO A 592 -27.10 2.61 -2.15
C PRO A 592 -28.37 2.51 -2.99
N ASN A 593 -29.32 3.46 -2.85
CA ASN A 593 -30.55 3.50 -3.64
C ASN A 593 -30.44 4.36 -4.91
N ALA A 594 -29.31 5.03 -5.14
CA ALA A 594 -29.13 5.90 -6.29
C ALA A 594 -28.90 5.12 -7.60
N SER A 595 -29.08 5.79 -8.74
CA SER A 595 -28.86 5.21 -10.07
C SER A 595 -27.38 4.91 -10.36
N ILE A 596 -26.45 5.56 -9.66
CA ILE A 596 -25.00 5.40 -9.79
C ILE A 596 -24.33 5.55 -8.41
N PRO A 597 -23.17 4.90 -8.18
CA PRO A 597 -22.57 4.78 -6.85
C PRO A 597 -21.91 6.06 -6.29
N THR A 598 -21.82 7.12 -7.09
CA THR A 598 -21.17 8.40 -6.73
C THR A 598 -22.14 9.43 -6.18
N THR A 599 -23.41 9.08 -5.99
CA THR A 599 -24.44 10.01 -5.52
C THR A 599 -24.33 10.23 -4.02
N GLU A 600 -24.32 11.47 -3.57
CA GLU A 600 -24.19 11.80 -2.14
C GLU A 600 -25.33 11.22 -1.27
N PRO A 601 -25.08 10.93 0.02
CA PRO A 601 -23.83 11.14 0.77
C PRO A 601 -22.80 10.02 0.55
N VAL A 602 -21.57 10.40 0.21
CA VAL A 602 -20.42 9.51 0.04
C VAL A 602 -19.61 9.41 1.34
N TYR A 603 -19.49 8.19 1.86
CA TYR A 603 -18.63 7.88 3.01
C TYR A 603 -18.15 6.44 2.94
N TYR A 604 -17.23 6.03 3.83
CA TYR A 604 -16.74 4.67 3.85
C TYR A 604 -17.82 3.68 4.27
N ARG A 605 -17.98 2.62 3.48
CA ARG A 605 -18.91 1.53 3.77
C ARG A 605 -18.18 0.19 3.68
N PRO A 606 -18.55 -0.80 4.51
CA PRO A 606 -18.09 -2.17 4.35
C PRO A 606 -18.61 -2.72 3.02
N MET A 607 -17.72 -3.30 2.24
CA MET A 607 -18.01 -3.98 0.98
C MET A 607 -18.10 -5.50 1.21
N PHE A 608 -18.30 -6.28 0.15
CA PHE A 608 -18.50 -7.73 0.28
C PHE A 608 -17.32 -8.46 0.93
N GLY A 609 -16.08 -7.95 0.83
CA GLY A 609 -14.93 -8.53 1.55
C GLY A 609 -14.97 -8.38 3.07
N ALA A 610 -15.81 -7.50 3.59
CA ALA A 610 -16.06 -7.36 5.03
C ALA A 610 -17.20 -8.25 5.55
N LEU A 611 -17.87 -9.02 4.69
CA LEU A 611 -19.08 -9.76 5.04
C LEU A 611 -18.86 -11.27 5.12
N GLY A 612 -19.68 -11.94 5.94
CA GLY A 612 -19.75 -13.40 6.04
C GLY A 612 -18.39 -14.05 6.29
N LYS A 613 -18.10 -15.13 5.55
CA LYS A 613 -16.81 -15.84 5.63
C LYS A 613 -15.70 -15.18 4.82
N ALA A 614 -16.02 -14.25 3.92
CA ALA A 614 -15.02 -13.62 3.06
C ALA A 614 -13.94 -12.92 3.90
N LYS A 615 -14.35 -12.18 4.94
CA LYS A 615 -13.44 -11.52 5.89
C LYS A 615 -12.47 -12.47 6.61
N LYS A 616 -12.84 -13.75 6.73
CA LYS A 616 -12.02 -14.80 7.35
C LYS A 616 -11.03 -15.40 6.35
N THR A 617 -11.43 -15.56 5.08
CA THR A 617 -10.60 -16.16 4.03
C THR A 617 -9.67 -15.18 3.32
N THR A 618 -9.93 -13.87 3.42
CA THR A 618 -9.08 -12.82 2.84
C THR A 618 -8.06 -12.25 3.83
N SER A 619 -8.09 -12.70 5.07
CA SER A 619 -7.27 -12.17 6.17
C SER A 619 -6.65 -13.31 6.97
N VAL A 620 -5.65 -12.97 7.79
CA VAL A 620 -4.93 -13.94 8.62
C VAL A 620 -4.75 -13.43 10.05
N THR A 621 -4.49 -14.33 10.99
CA THR A 621 -4.00 -13.95 12.32
C THR A 621 -2.57 -14.48 12.47
N PHE A 622 -1.64 -13.59 12.75
CA PHE A 622 -0.25 -13.93 13.00
C PHE A 622 -0.08 -14.45 14.43
N THR A 623 0.69 -15.53 14.57
CA THR A 623 0.95 -16.21 15.84
C THR A 623 2.38 -16.75 15.88
N SER A 624 2.83 -17.34 16.99
CA SER A 624 4.13 -18.00 17.05
C SER A 624 4.10 -19.38 16.39
N GLN A 625 5.25 -19.84 15.86
CA GLN A 625 5.36 -21.23 15.39
C GLN A 625 5.04 -22.24 16.51
N LEU A 626 5.44 -21.93 17.74
CA LEU A 626 5.15 -22.75 18.92
C LEU A 626 3.65 -22.97 19.16
N ALA A 627 2.82 -21.96 18.90
CA ALA A 627 1.37 -22.08 19.05
C ALA A 627 0.76 -23.01 17.98
N LEU A 628 1.24 -22.91 16.73
CA LEU A 628 0.81 -23.81 15.65
C LEU A 628 1.18 -25.26 15.93
N ASP A 629 2.43 -25.49 16.35
CA ASP A 629 2.93 -26.83 16.70
C ASP A 629 2.15 -27.44 17.89
N ASN A 630 1.57 -26.58 18.74
CA ASN A 630 0.72 -26.95 19.86
C ASN A 630 -0.78 -27.09 19.48
N GLY A 631 -1.10 -27.12 18.18
CA GLY A 631 -2.44 -27.39 17.67
C GLY A 631 -3.46 -26.28 17.94
N LEU A 632 -3.03 -25.00 17.96
CA LEU A 632 -3.92 -23.88 18.29
C LEU A 632 -5.16 -23.82 17.38
N GLU A 633 -5.02 -24.08 16.08
CA GLU A 633 -6.14 -24.08 15.13
C GLU A 633 -7.22 -25.10 15.52
N GLU A 634 -6.82 -26.33 15.88
CA GLU A 634 -7.75 -27.39 16.30
C GLU A 634 -8.45 -27.07 17.63
N LYS A 635 -7.73 -26.40 18.54
CA LYS A 635 -8.25 -26.01 19.85
C LYS A 635 -9.32 -24.93 19.75
N LEU A 636 -9.08 -23.89 18.95
CA LEU A 636 -9.98 -22.75 18.82
C LEU A 636 -11.07 -22.95 17.77
N LYS A 637 -10.87 -23.87 16.82
CA LYS A 637 -11.81 -24.13 15.71
C LYS A 637 -12.18 -22.86 14.92
N ILE A 638 -11.20 -21.99 14.76
CA ILE A 638 -11.30 -20.76 13.97
C ILE A 638 -11.24 -21.06 12.48
N GLU A 639 -11.83 -20.17 11.68
CA GLU A 639 -11.83 -20.25 10.22
C GLU A 639 -10.82 -19.27 9.59
N LYS A 640 -10.51 -18.16 10.26
CA LYS A 640 -9.42 -17.27 9.82
C LYS A 640 -8.08 -17.98 9.98
N LYS A 641 -7.29 -18.04 8.90
CA LYS A 641 -6.03 -18.79 8.86
C LYS A 641 -5.01 -18.22 9.84
N LEU A 642 -4.31 -19.09 10.59
CA LEU A 642 -3.16 -18.69 11.38
C LEU A 642 -1.87 -18.78 10.55
N LEU A 643 -0.98 -17.79 10.67
CA LEU A 643 0.34 -17.80 10.05
C LEU A 643 1.43 -17.53 11.09
N PRO A 644 2.56 -18.26 11.06
CA PRO A 644 3.64 -18.05 12.02
C PRO A 644 4.42 -16.77 11.69
N VAL A 645 4.76 -16.00 12.72
CA VAL A 645 5.86 -15.03 12.63
C VAL A 645 7.19 -15.78 12.55
N LYS A 646 8.17 -15.19 11.85
CA LYS A 646 9.51 -15.78 11.70
C LYS A 646 10.57 -14.75 11.38
N ASN A 647 11.82 -15.12 11.63
CA ASN A 647 13.00 -14.31 11.41
C ASN A 647 12.98 -12.97 12.20
N CYS A 648 12.46 -12.98 13.43
CA CYS A 648 12.43 -11.80 14.28
C CYS A 648 13.77 -11.56 14.99
N ARG A 649 14.61 -12.60 15.10
CA ARG A 649 15.83 -12.55 15.94
C ARG A 649 17.14 -12.36 15.17
N ASN A 650 17.12 -12.51 13.84
CA ASN A 650 18.31 -12.37 12.97
C ASN A 650 18.29 -11.10 12.12
N ILE A 651 17.65 -10.04 12.64
CA ILE A 651 17.52 -8.74 11.99
C ILE A 651 18.12 -7.65 12.89
N GLY A 652 18.32 -6.47 12.35
CA GLY A 652 18.71 -5.28 13.10
C GLY A 652 18.36 -4.02 12.33
N LYS A 653 18.87 -2.88 12.79
CA LYS A 653 18.62 -1.58 12.18
C LYS A 653 18.98 -1.55 10.69
N LYS A 654 20.07 -2.24 10.30
CA LYS A 654 20.51 -2.39 8.91
C LYS A 654 19.47 -3.02 7.96
N ASP A 655 18.52 -3.77 8.51
CA ASP A 655 17.50 -4.48 7.73
C ASP A 655 16.23 -3.62 7.55
N MET A 656 16.18 -2.43 8.18
CA MET A 656 15.08 -1.47 8.04
C MET A 656 15.24 -0.68 6.73
N MET A 657 14.43 -1.03 5.74
CA MET A 657 14.52 -0.48 4.39
C MET A 657 14.40 1.05 4.41
N TYR A 658 15.36 1.72 3.76
CA TYR A 658 15.55 3.19 3.72
C TYR A 658 15.67 3.90 5.08
N ASN A 659 15.74 3.16 6.19
CA ASN A 659 15.72 3.68 7.55
C ASN A 659 16.69 2.92 8.46
N ASP A 660 17.92 2.75 7.99
CA ASP A 660 18.97 1.94 8.57
C ASP A 660 20.05 2.75 9.32
N ALA A 661 19.84 4.06 9.50
CA ALA A 661 20.84 4.92 10.10
C ALA A 661 21.04 4.63 11.59
N THR A 662 22.30 4.49 12.02
CA THR A 662 22.73 4.32 13.42
C THR A 662 23.62 5.49 13.87
N PRO A 663 23.09 6.73 13.92
CA PRO A 663 23.90 7.87 14.30
C PRO A 663 24.25 7.85 15.78
N LYS A 664 25.32 8.56 16.16
CA LYS A 664 25.58 8.87 17.57
C LYS A 664 24.59 9.93 18.03
N ILE A 665 23.77 9.60 19.02
CA ILE A 665 22.76 10.49 19.61
C ILE A 665 23.21 10.85 21.03
N GLU A 666 23.25 12.14 21.33
CA GLU A 666 23.60 12.68 22.65
C GLU A 666 22.50 13.64 23.08
N ILE A 667 22.06 13.55 24.34
CA ILE A 667 20.98 14.36 24.88
C ILE A 667 21.51 15.01 26.15
N ASP A 668 21.42 16.34 26.22
CA ASP A 668 21.83 17.07 27.41
C ASP A 668 20.85 16.80 28.57
N PRO A 669 21.32 16.36 29.76
CA PRO A 669 20.43 16.00 30.86
C PRO A 669 19.73 17.19 31.51
N GLU A 670 20.22 18.42 31.31
CA GLU A 670 19.65 19.64 31.89
C GLU A 670 18.82 20.42 30.86
N THR A 671 19.32 20.54 29.62
CA THR A 671 18.66 21.34 28.58
C THR A 671 17.85 20.53 27.58
N TYR A 672 17.94 19.20 27.62
CA TYR A 672 17.32 18.25 26.69
C TYR A 672 17.73 18.42 25.23
N GLU A 673 18.77 19.22 24.97
CA GLU A 673 19.30 19.47 23.63
C GLU A 673 19.78 18.15 23.01
N VAL A 674 19.19 17.77 21.87
CA VAL A 674 19.56 16.55 21.15
C VAL A 674 20.61 16.87 20.09
N LYS A 675 21.72 16.14 20.11
CA LYS A 675 22.75 16.16 19.07
C LYS A 675 22.80 14.83 18.34
N VAL A 676 22.79 14.90 17.01
CA VAL A 676 23.01 13.78 16.10
C VAL A 676 24.36 13.98 15.42
N ASN A 677 25.30 13.07 15.66
CA ASN A 677 26.68 13.17 15.18
C ASN A 677 27.34 14.53 15.51
N GLY A 678 27.11 15.02 16.73
CA GLY A 678 27.65 16.28 17.24
C GLY A 678 26.94 17.55 16.74
N LYS A 679 25.90 17.45 15.91
CA LYS A 679 25.09 18.58 15.43
C LYS A 679 23.73 18.60 16.10
N ILE A 680 23.26 19.79 16.49
CA ILE A 680 21.92 19.95 17.08
C ILE A 680 20.85 19.48 16.08
N ALA A 681 20.03 18.52 16.50
CA ALA A 681 18.92 17.98 15.74
C ALA A 681 17.63 18.66 16.19
N THR A 682 17.24 19.72 15.48
CA THR A 682 16.04 20.50 15.81
C THR A 682 15.37 21.08 14.57
N VAL A 683 14.09 21.40 14.71
CA VAL A 683 13.18 22.05 13.76
C VAL A 683 12.17 22.88 14.53
N ASP A 684 11.74 23.99 13.93
CA ASP A 684 10.67 24.79 14.50
C ASP A 684 9.33 24.01 14.50
N PRO A 685 8.40 24.33 15.41
CA PRO A 685 7.05 23.79 15.34
C PRO A 685 6.31 24.31 14.10
N ALA A 686 5.62 23.42 13.38
CA ALA A 686 4.77 23.83 12.27
C ALA A 686 3.50 24.54 12.78
N LYS A 687 3.09 25.61 12.09
CA LYS A 687 1.86 26.37 12.39
C LYS A 687 0.62 25.73 11.78
N ASP A 688 0.82 25.05 10.66
CA ASP A 688 -0.18 24.33 9.87
C ASP A 688 0.45 23.07 9.30
N VAL A 689 -0.38 22.08 8.98
CA VAL A 689 0.02 20.83 8.35
C VAL A 689 -0.91 20.53 7.18
N SER A 690 -0.36 19.94 6.11
CA SER A 690 -1.14 19.33 5.03
C SER A 690 -2.04 18.20 5.56
N LEU A 691 -2.92 17.66 4.72
CA LEU A 691 -3.75 16.51 5.05
C LEU A 691 -4.57 16.76 6.33
N SER A 692 -5.18 17.93 6.43
CA SER A 692 -5.96 18.30 7.62
C SER A 692 -7.23 19.07 7.24
N ARG A 693 -7.20 20.40 7.38
CA ARG A 693 -8.33 21.33 7.22
C ARG A 693 -9.08 21.19 5.90
N LEU A 694 -8.39 20.79 4.82
CA LEU A 694 -9.00 20.66 3.49
C LEU A 694 -9.88 19.41 3.35
N TYR A 695 -9.71 18.40 4.20
CA TYR A 695 -10.29 17.06 4.00
C TYR A 695 -11.22 16.61 5.12
N CYS A 696 -11.04 17.15 6.32
CA CYS A 696 -11.81 16.74 7.50
C CYS A 696 -12.93 17.74 7.79
N LEU A 697 -14.13 17.21 8.02
CA LEU A 697 -15.28 18.02 8.41
C LEU A 697 -15.15 18.55 9.85
N PHE A 698 -14.47 17.79 10.72
CA PHE A 698 -14.23 18.09 12.12
C PHE A 698 -12.74 18.10 12.42
#